data_AF-A0A8C8CZI4-F1
#
_entry.id   AF-A0A8C8CZI4-F1
#
_cell.length_a   1.000
_cell.length_b   1.000
_cell.length_c   1.000
_cell.angle_alpha   90.00
_cell.angle_beta   90.00
_cell.angle_gamma   90.00
#
_symmetry.space_group_name_H-M   'P 1'
#
loop_
_entity.id
_entity.type
_entity.pdbx_description
1 polymer ?
#
loop_
_entity_poly.entity_id
_entity_poly.type
_entity_poly.pdbx_seq_one_letter_code
_entity_poly.pdbx_strand_id
1 'polypeptide(L)'
;GGMFCPAMVRCVIVSYNVTFTYPVSCFYESLYDVTLLMFTSSHLLGHLLYKRELQNYYFSYITIIVLNVKTLFTCILFFYTGEQTVVLLPRSPSPSKRYFPIPLDSLEDQFRICSADDCKLFREEFNSLPCGYQHSSFEEASRVINRDKNRYPNILPYDHSRVLLTQIDGYSCTDYINASYIDGYKEKNKFIAAQGPMHDTVADFWRMVWEQKTATIVMLTNLKERKEDKCYQYWPDQGCWMYGNVRVAAEDFTVLVDYTMRKFCVQYQGSDGPRAPCLVTQLHFTNWPDFGVPFSPIGMLKFLKKVKTVNPSYAGPIVVHCSAGVGRTGTFIVIDAMIDMMHVEQRLDVFGFVTRIREQRSQLVQTDMQYSFIYQALLEYYLYGDTELDVSSLEGHLQKLHNTRAPLERLGLEEEFRKLTNVRIMKENMRTGNLPANMKKNRVLQIIPYDFNRVILSMKRGQEFTDYINASFIDGYRQKDYFIATQGPLSHTVEDFWRMVWEYRCHSIVMLTELKEREQDKCFQYWPAEGTATFEDYTLELKGDFPLHKQEKQSRHVRHFHFHGWPEIGIPAEGKGMIDIIASVQRQQQQSGNHPIIVHCSAGAGRTGTFIALSNILERVKAEGLLDVFQTVKSLRMKRPHMVQTVEQYDFCYRVVQDFVDIFSDYANFK
;
A
#
# COMPACT_ATOMS: atom_id res chain seq x y z
N GLY A 1 -60.67 -4.13 -25.01
CA GLY A 1 -60.36 -5.24 -24.09
C GLY A 1 -59.00 -5.75 -24.45
N GLY A 2 -58.02 -5.57 -23.55
CA GLY A 2 -56.62 -5.92 -23.78
C GLY A 2 -55.65 -4.79 -23.44
N MET A 3 -54.44 -5.22 -23.08
CA MET A 3 -53.15 -4.51 -22.94
C MET A 3 -52.81 -3.80 -21.63
N PHE A 4 -51.90 -4.44 -20.90
CA PHE A 4 -50.94 -3.86 -19.96
C PHE A 4 -49.65 -3.46 -20.70
N CYS A 5 -49.12 -2.27 -20.41
CA CYS A 5 -47.70 -1.94 -20.56
C CYS A 5 -47.39 -0.67 -19.73
N PRO A 6 -46.36 -0.65 -18.85
CA PRO A 6 -45.84 0.58 -18.26
C PRO A 6 -44.52 0.99 -18.93
N ALA A 7 -44.41 2.28 -19.29
CA ALA A 7 -43.19 2.90 -19.80
C ALA A 7 -42.59 3.86 -18.76
N MET A 8 -41.25 3.85 -18.69
CA MET A 8 -40.36 4.69 -17.90
C MET A 8 -40.53 6.20 -18.13
N VAL A 9 -40.25 7.00 -17.10
CA VAL A 9 -39.69 8.36 -17.29
C VAL A 9 -38.51 8.58 -16.34
N ARG A 10 -37.36 8.90 -16.94
CA ARG A 10 -36.11 9.38 -16.33
C ARG A 10 -36.30 10.79 -15.79
N CYS A 11 -35.67 11.13 -14.67
CA CYS A 11 -35.47 12.53 -14.27
C CYS A 11 -33.99 12.92 -14.43
N VAL A 12 -33.77 13.91 -15.30
CA VAL A 12 -32.50 14.60 -15.56
C VAL A 12 -32.43 15.78 -14.59
N ILE A 13 -31.34 15.92 -13.84
CA ILE A 13 -31.11 17.11 -13.02
C ILE A 13 -30.36 18.14 -13.88
N VAL A 14 -31.05 19.22 -14.24
CA VAL A 14 -30.46 20.43 -14.82
C VAL A 14 -30.25 21.44 -13.69
N SER A 15 -29.02 21.92 -13.54
CA SER A 15 -28.62 22.93 -12.58
C SER A 15 -29.02 24.33 -13.06
N TYR A 16 -29.76 25.08 -12.25
CA TYR A 16 -29.86 26.54 -12.38
C TYR A 16 -29.36 27.20 -11.09
N ASN A 17 -28.31 28.00 -11.23
CA ASN A 17 -27.90 28.99 -10.24
C ASN A 17 -28.90 30.15 -10.27
N VAL A 18 -29.55 30.42 -9.15
CA VAL A 18 -30.24 31.69 -8.92
C VAL A 18 -29.87 32.19 -7.52
N THR A 19 -29.10 33.26 -7.48
CA THR A 19 -28.85 34.09 -6.30
C THR A 19 -30.04 35.01 -6.06
N PHE A 20 -30.62 34.97 -4.85
CA PHE A 20 -31.49 36.03 -4.33
C PHE A 20 -31.02 36.48 -2.94
N THR A 21 -30.94 37.79 -2.78
CA THR A 21 -30.58 38.55 -1.58
C THR A 21 -31.85 39.08 -0.88
N TYR A 22 -31.84 39.10 0.47
CA TYR A 22 -32.78 39.72 1.46
C TYR A 22 -33.96 38.87 2.01
N PRO A 23 -34.58 39.24 3.17
CA PRO A 23 -34.24 38.78 4.52
C PRO A 23 -35.30 37.84 5.15
N VAL A 24 -34.89 37.18 6.24
CA VAL A 24 -35.60 36.09 6.93
C VAL A 24 -36.78 36.62 7.77
N SER A 25 -37.99 36.67 7.20
CA SER A 25 -39.24 36.74 8.00
C SER A 25 -40.50 36.17 7.34
N CYS A 26 -40.48 35.81 6.04
CA CYS A 26 -41.66 35.25 5.37
C CYS A 26 -41.65 33.71 5.14
N PHE A 27 -40.68 32.97 5.69
CA PHE A 27 -40.61 31.51 5.50
C PHE A 27 -41.45 30.71 6.53
N TYR A 28 -41.92 31.34 7.61
CA TYR A 28 -42.59 30.65 8.72
C TYR A 28 -44.09 30.40 8.50
N GLU A 29 -44.80 31.21 7.71
CA GLU A 29 -46.23 30.98 7.48
C GLU A 29 -46.52 29.92 6.41
N SER A 30 -45.64 29.75 5.41
CA SER A 30 -45.83 28.76 4.34
C SER A 30 -45.65 27.30 4.78
N LEU A 31 -44.94 27.03 5.88
CA LEU A 31 -44.68 25.67 6.38
C LEU A 31 -45.78 25.17 7.34
N TYR A 32 -46.51 26.08 7.96
CA TYR A 32 -47.62 25.76 8.86
C TYR A 32 -48.83 25.22 8.07
N ASP A 33 -49.12 25.81 6.90
CA ASP A 33 -50.24 25.39 6.04
C ASP A 33 -50.03 24.01 5.40
N VAL A 34 -48.79 23.64 5.06
CA VAL A 34 -48.47 22.31 4.47
C VAL A 34 -48.60 21.20 5.52
N THR A 35 -48.30 21.51 6.78
CA THR A 35 -48.41 20.55 7.89
C THR A 35 -49.88 20.30 8.27
N LEU A 36 -50.73 21.33 8.19
CA LEU A 36 -52.17 21.21 8.46
C LEU A 36 -52.92 20.45 7.35
N LEU A 37 -52.48 20.58 6.08
CA LEU A 37 -53.01 19.81 4.95
C LEU A 37 -52.68 18.30 5.03
N MET A 38 -51.52 17.94 5.58
CA MET A 38 -51.10 16.55 5.76
C MET A 38 -51.84 15.86 6.92
N PHE A 39 -52.14 16.59 8.00
CA PHE A 39 -52.88 16.05 9.15
C PHE A 39 -54.36 15.82 8.83
N THR A 40 -55.00 16.73 8.10
CA THR A 40 -56.43 16.61 7.73
C THR A 40 -56.69 15.51 6.70
N SER A 41 -55.74 15.23 5.80
CA SER A 41 -55.82 14.13 4.83
C SER A 41 -55.58 12.73 5.43
N SER A 42 -54.79 12.63 6.52
CA SER A 42 -54.63 11.35 7.25
C SER A 42 -55.90 10.91 8.01
N HIS A 43 -56.70 11.86 8.49
CA HIS A 43 -57.94 11.54 9.23
C HIS A 43 -59.08 11.10 8.31
N LEU A 44 -59.11 11.61 7.07
CA LEU A 44 -60.13 11.25 6.07
C LEU A 44 -59.89 9.86 5.45
N LEU A 45 -58.64 9.42 5.31
CA LEU A 45 -58.32 8.09 4.77
C LEU A 45 -58.57 6.95 5.77
N GLY A 46 -58.51 7.23 7.08
CA GLY A 46 -58.76 6.25 8.13
C GLY A 46 -60.22 5.79 8.23
N HIS A 47 -61.17 6.57 7.68
CA HIS A 47 -62.59 6.24 7.74
C HIS A 47 -63.11 5.43 6.53
N LEU A 48 -62.30 5.23 5.48
CA LEU A 48 -62.74 4.60 4.22
C LEU A 48 -62.24 3.17 3.98
N LEU A 49 -61.56 2.53 4.94
CA LEU A 49 -60.98 1.19 4.75
C LEU A 49 -61.47 0.18 5.80
N TYR A 50 -62.75 -0.20 5.69
CA TYR A 50 -63.29 -1.37 6.38
C TYR A 50 -63.23 -2.59 5.44
N LYS A 51 -62.06 -3.25 5.36
CA LYS A 51 -61.92 -4.70 5.07
C LYS A 51 -60.45 -5.16 5.03
N ARG A 52 -60.14 -6.02 6.01
CA ARG A 52 -59.10 -7.06 6.16
C ARG A 52 -57.70 -6.92 5.52
N GLU A 53 -56.72 -7.12 6.41
CA GLU A 53 -55.33 -7.58 6.20
C GLU A 53 -54.34 -6.62 5.52
N LEU A 54 -53.92 -5.56 6.23
CA LEU A 54 -52.68 -4.81 5.94
C LEU A 54 -52.19 -3.92 7.12
N GLN A 55 -52.39 -4.33 8.38
CA GLN A 55 -52.12 -3.48 9.55
C GLN A 55 -50.64 -3.35 9.98
N ASN A 56 -49.73 -4.24 9.54
CA ASN A 56 -48.35 -4.25 10.08
C ASN A 56 -47.31 -3.47 9.25
N TYR A 57 -47.57 -3.15 7.98
CA TYR A 57 -46.59 -2.47 7.11
C TYR A 57 -46.67 -0.93 7.19
N TYR A 58 -47.87 -0.37 7.40
CA TYR A 58 -48.07 1.08 7.45
C TYR A 58 -47.64 1.72 8.78
N PHE A 59 -47.71 0.98 9.89
CA PHE A 59 -47.27 1.47 11.22
C PHE A 59 -45.75 1.64 11.30
N SER A 60 -44.98 0.79 10.63
CA SER A 60 -43.51 0.92 10.55
C SER A 60 -43.08 2.12 9.70
N TYR A 61 -43.74 2.38 8.57
CA TYR A 61 -43.40 3.51 7.70
C TYR A 61 -43.68 4.87 8.35
N ILE A 62 -44.80 5.00 9.07
CA ILE A 62 -45.13 6.23 9.81
C ILE A 62 -44.17 6.45 10.99
N THR A 63 -43.75 5.37 11.67
CA THR A 63 -42.77 5.46 12.77
C THR A 63 -41.39 5.92 12.28
N ILE A 64 -40.95 5.44 11.11
CA ILE A 64 -39.67 5.82 10.50
C ILE A 64 -39.68 7.28 10.03
N ILE A 65 -40.80 7.77 9.50
CA ILE A 65 -40.92 9.18 9.06
C ILE A 65 -40.94 10.12 10.27
N VAL A 66 -41.64 9.76 11.36
CA VAL A 66 -41.69 10.58 12.60
C VAL A 66 -40.33 10.62 13.32
N LEU A 67 -39.55 9.52 13.30
CA LEU A 67 -38.18 9.51 13.84
C LEU A 67 -37.23 10.39 13.04
N ASN A 68 -37.27 10.31 11.71
CA ASN A 68 -36.39 11.13 10.85
C ASN A 68 -36.70 12.63 10.95
N VAL A 69 -37.97 13.02 11.09
CA VAL A 69 -38.36 14.42 11.29
C VAL A 69 -37.93 14.92 12.66
N LYS A 70 -38.03 14.11 13.73
CA LYS A 70 -37.49 14.46 15.05
C LYS A 70 -35.99 14.66 15.03
N THR A 71 -35.23 13.77 14.38
CA THR A 71 -33.77 13.90 14.29
C THR A 71 -33.36 15.14 13.51
N LEU A 72 -34.06 15.45 12.40
CA LEU A 72 -33.82 16.66 11.63
C LEU A 72 -34.17 17.94 12.41
N PHE A 73 -35.27 17.95 13.17
CA PHE A 73 -35.66 19.08 14.02
C PHE A 73 -34.67 19.28 15.19
N THR A 74 -34.15 18.19 15.76
CA THR A 74 -33.13 18.24 16.83
C THR A 74 -31.80 18.78 16.32
N CYS A 75 -31.40 18.40 15.10
CA CYS A 75 -30.22 18.97 14.45
C CYS A 75 -30.40 20.45 14.11
N ILE A 76 -31.57 20.86 13.60
CA ILE A 76 -31.84 22.27 13.26
C ILE A 76 -31.91 23.15 14.53
N LEU A 77 -32.51 22.68 15.62
CA LEU A 77 -32.49 23.36 16.92
C LEU A 77 -31.06 23.47 17.50
N PHE A 78 -30.21 22.46 17.30
CA PHE A 78 -28.82 22.48 17.75
C PHE A 78 -27.95 23.48 16.97
N PHE A 79 -28.29 23.77 15.71
CA PHE A 79 -27.56 24.73 14.88
C PHE A 79 -28.07 26.18 14.99
N TYR A 80 -29.31 26.41 15.46
CA TYR A 80 -29.91 27.76 15.50
C TYR A 80 -29.92 28.45 16.87
N THR A 81 -29.62 27.75 17.96
CA THR A 81 -29.48 28.37 19.29
C THR A 81 -28.08 28.16 19.85
N GLY A 82 -27.17 29.10 19.61
CA GLY A 82 -25.86 29.08 20.26
C GLY A 82 -24.79 29.95 19.63
N GLU A 83 -24.97 31.28 19.57
CA GLU A 83 -23.85 32.17 19.84
C GLU A 83 -23.50 32.02 21.33
N GLN A 84 -22.68 31.02 21.64
CA GLN A 84 -21.94 30.99 22.89
C GLN A 84 -20.48 30.76 22.51
N THR A 85 -19.67 31.78 22.77
CA THR A 85 -18.23 31.64 22.99
C THR A 85 -17.97 30.38 23.81
N VAL A 86 -17.48 29.33 23.16
CA VAL A 86 -16.96 28.15 23.85
C VAL A 86 -15.67 28.61 24.51
N VAL A 87 -15.78 29.03 25.77
CA VAL A 87 -14.64 29.03 26.67
C VAL A 87 -14.20 27.57 26.76
N LEU A 88 -13.07 27.25 26.12
CA LEU A 88 -12.39 25.98 26.33
C LEU A 88 -12.03 25.91 27.82
N LEU A 89 -12.85 25.24 28.61
CA LEU A 89 -12.48 24.87 29.97
C LEU A 89 -11.16 24.11 29.90
N PRO A 90 -10.15 24.44 30.72
CA PRO A 90 -8.94 23.64 30.81
C PRO A 90 -9.37 22.21 31.10
N ARG A 91 -8.96 21.26 30.24
CA ARG A 91 -9.15 19.84 30.50
C ARG A 91 -8.56 19.57 31.89
N SER A 92 -9.39 19.08 32.80
CA SER A 92 -8.91 18.55 34.07
C SER A 92 -7.83 17.51 33.76
N PRO A 93 -6.63 17.60 34.32
CA PRO A 93 -5.58 16.62 34.08
C PRO A 93 -6.08 15.29 34.64
N SER A 94 -6.39 14.34 33.76
CA SER A 94 -6.40 12.94 34.16
C SER A 94 -5.01 12.64 34.75
N PRO A 95 -4.91 11.81 35.81
CA PRO A 95 -3.61 11.42 36.33
C PRO A 95 -2.78 10.91 35.15
N SER A 96 -1.64 11.56 34.89
CA SER A 96 -0.85 11.34 33.67
C SER A 96 -0.49 9.86 33.60
N LYS A 97 -1.18 9.10 32.75
CA LYS A 97 -0.85 7.70 32.49
C LYS A 97 0.58 7.71 31.97
N ARG A 98 1.49 7.11 32.74
CA ARG A 98 2.91 7.10 32.41
C ARG A 98 3.17 5.91 31.50
N TYR A 99 3.67 6.19 30.30
CA TYR A 99 4.08 5.17 29.33
C TYR A 99 5.57 4.91 29.54
N PHE A 100 5.91 3.66 29.85
CA PHE A 100 7.29 3.23 30.10
C PHE A 100 7.87 2.53 28.88
N PRO A 101 9.21 2.52 28.72
CA PRO A 101 9.86 1.71 27.69
C PRO A 101 9.46 0.23 27.78
N ILE A 102 9.20 -0.38 26.63
CA ILE A 102 8.76 -1.77 26.47
C ILE A 102 9.99 -2.67 26.26
N PRO A 103 10.27 -3.62 27.16
CA PRO A 103 11.26 -4.67 26.92
C PRO A 103 10.89 -5.54 25.71
N LEU A 104 11.89 -6.01 24.94
CA LEU A 104 11.63 -6.73 23.68
C LEU A 104 10.91 -8.07 23.85
N ASP A 105 11.18 -8.79 24.94
CA ASP A 105 10.50 -10.04 25.29
C ASP A 105 8.98 -9.87 25.47
N SER A 106 8.55 -8.66 25.82
CA SER A 106 7.16 -8.30 26.04
C SER A 106 6.51 -7.61 24.82
N LEU A 107 7.27 -7.36 23.74
CA LEU A 107 6.81 -6.54 22.61
C LEU A 107 5.61 -7.15 21.89
N GLU A 108 5.64 -8.44 21.60
CA GLU A 108 4.54 -9.14 20.91
C GLU A 108 3.25 -9.12 21.76
N ASP A 109 3.37 -9.34 23.07
CA ASP A 109 2.25 -9.32 24.00
C ASP A 109 1.66 -7.92 24.15
N GLN A 110 2.50 -6.90 24.33
CA GLN A 110 2.07 -5.51 24.38
C GLN A 110 1.39 -5.09 23.08
N PHE A 111 1.96 -5.47 21.93
CA PHE A 111 1.34 -5.18 20.63
C PHE A 111 -0.03 -5.83 20.51
N ARG A 112 -0.17 -7.11 20.89
CA ARG A 112 -1.44 -7.84 20.86
C ARG A 112 -2.50 -7.20 21.76
N ILE A 113 -2.13 -6.75 22.95
CA ILE A 113 -3.04 -6.04 23.87
C ILE A 113 -3.43 -4.69 23.27
N CYS A 114 -2.46 -3.91 22.78
CA CYS A 114 -2.71 -2.55 22.31
C CYS A 114 -3.47 -2.49 20.98
N SER A 115 -3.32 -3.50 20.13
CA SER A 115 -4.03 -3.62 18.83
C SER A 115 -5.45 -4.19 18.95
N ALA A 116 -5.83 -4.75 20.10
CA ALA A 116 -7.18 -5.21 20.37
C ALA A 116 -8.20 -4.05 20.35
N ASP A 117 -9.50 -4.40 20.27
CA ASP A 117 -10.63 -3.47 20.33
C ASP A 117 -10.48 -2.26 19.38
N ASP A 118 -10.17 -2.53 18.11
CA ASP A 118 -9.94 -1.50 17.08
C ASP A 118 -8.81 -0.52 17.46
N CYS A 119 -7.70 -1.05 17.99
CA CYS A 119 -6.52 -0.28 18.41
C CYS A 119 -6.82 0.82 19.44
N LYS A 120 -7.84 0.62 20.30
CA LYS A 120 -8.28 1.62 21.29
C LYS A 120 -7.13 2.10 22.19
N LEU A 121 -6.29 1.20 22.69
CA LEU A 121 -5.19 1.56 23.58
C LEU A 121 -4.09 2.35 22.87
N PHE A 122 -3.78 2.02 21.61
CA PHE A 122 -2.88 2.85 20.79
C PHE A 122 -3.45 4.25 20.58
N ARG A 123 -4.77 4.37 20.37
CA ARG A 123 -5.44 5.67 20.22
C ARG A 123 -5.40 6.48 21.52
N GLU A 124 -5.60 5.85 22.67
CA GLU A 124 -5.47 6.49 23.99
C GLU A 124 -4.04 6.99 24.25
N GLU A 125 -3.03 6.15 23.99
CA GLU A 125 -1.61 6.51 24.09
C GLU A 125 -1.26 7.67 23.16
N PHE A 126 -1.64 7.59 21.88
CA PHE A 126 -1.43 8.66 20.91
C PHE A 126 -2.08 9.99 21.36
N ASN A 127 -3.32 9.94 21.85
CA ASN A 127 -4.05 11.13 22.31
C ASN A 127 -3.45 11.75 23.59
N SER A 128 -2.61 11.01 24.31
CA SER A 128 -1.90 11.49 25.50
C SER A 128 -0.55 12.15 25.20
N LEU A 129 -0.06 12.05 23.95
CA LEU A 129 1.16 12.74 23.53
C LEU A 129 0.97 14.26 23.69
N PRO A 130 1.98 14.98 24.22
CA PRO A 130 1.84 16.40 24.45
C PRO A 130 1.69 17.16 23.14
N CYS A 131 0.83 18.18 23.15
CA CYS A 131 0.80 19.19 22.11
C CYS A 131 1.97 20.16 22.41
N GLY A 132 3.04 20.10 21.62
CA GLY A 132 4.33 20.80 21.86
C GLY A 132 4.31 22.34 21.89
N TYR A 133 3.18 22.97 22.17
CA TYR A 133 2.98 24.43 22.15
C TYR A 133 3.50 25.16 23.39
N GLN A 134 3.83 24.47 24.48
CA GLN A 134 3.96 25.17 25.77
C GLN A 134 5.19 26.08 25.89
N HIS A 135 6.22 25.92 25.03
CA HIS A 135 7.49 26.68 25.19
C HIS A 135 8.21 27.07 23.87
N SER A 136 7.62 26.86 22.69
CA SER A 136 8.30 27.06 21.40
C SER A 136 7.66 28.17 20.56
N SER A 137 8.47 29.10 20.04
CA SER A 137 8.04 30.19 19.17
C SER A 137 8.04 29.79 17.69
N PHE A 138 7.21 30.47 16.88
CA PHE A 138 7.07 30.31 15.43
C PHE A 138 7.04 31.69 14.74
N GLU A 139 7.79 32.65 15.29
CA GLU A 139 7.79 34.05 14.88
C GLU A 139 8.24 34.20 13.43
N GLU A 140 9.35 33.56 13.06
CA GLU A 140 9.92 33.64 11.70
C GLU A 140 9.00 33.02 10.66
N ALA A 141 8.41 31.88 10.99
CA ALA A 141 7.45 31.19 10.13
C ALA A 141 6.14 31.98 9.93
N SER A 142 5.79 32.84 10.90
CA SER A 142 4.55 33.62 10.91
C SER A 142 4.68 35.02 10.30
N ARG A 143 5.92 35.47 10.01
CA ARG A 143 6.19 36.72 9.31
C ARG A 143 5.46 36.75 7.98
N VAL A 144 4.85 37.90 7.66
CA VAL A 144 4.02 38.07 6.45
C VAL A 144 4.74 37.61 5.19
N ILE A 145 6.03 37.94 5.05
CA ILE A 145 6.87 37.58 3.89
C ILE A 145 7.15 36.06 3.77
N ASN A 146 7.02 35.30 4.85
CA ASN A 146 7.29 33.86 4.87
C ASN A 146 6.01 33.01 4.81
N ARG A 147 4.83 33.62 4.93
CA ARG A 147 3.54 32.88 4.95
C ARG A 147 3.33 32.08 3.68
N ASP A 148 3.65 32.68 2.53
CA ASP A 148 3.49 32.03 1.22
C ASP A 148 4.54 30.94 0.95
N LYS A 149 5.57 30.83 1.82
CA LYS A 149 6.54 29.72 1.81
C LYS A 149 6.04 28.51 2.61
N ASN A 150 4.89 28.60 3.27
CA ASN A 150 4.29 27.50 4.05
C ASN A 150 3.16 26.84 3.26
N ARG A 151 3.28 25.53 3.01
CA ARG A 151 2.20 24.76 2.36
C ARG A 151 0.92 24.72 3.19
N TYR A 152 1.07 24.68 4.51
CA TYR A 152 -0.05 24.65 5.45
C TYR A 152 0.16 25.69 6.54
N PRO A 153 -0.81 26.61 6.77
CA PRO A 153 -0.66 27.69 7.74
C PRO A 153 -0.59 27.19 9.19
N ASN A 154 -1.06 25.96 9.46
CA ASN A 154 -1.07 25.34 10.77
C ASN A 154 0.13 24.41 11.03
N ILE A 155 1.05 24.25 10.07
CA ILE A 155 2.25 23.40 10.20
C ILE A 155 3.49 24.27 9.99
N LEU A 156 4.00 24.82 11.08
CA LEU A 156 5.12 25.75 11.09
C LEU A 156 6.32 25.13 11.83
N PRO A 157 7.56 25.37 11.37
CA PRO A 157 8.75 25.00 12.12
C PRO A 157 8.87 25.89 13.37
N TYR A 158 9.47 25.37 14.44
CA TYR A 158 9.83 26.20 15.59
C TYR A 158 11.11 26.98 15.31
N ASP A 159 11.24 28.17 15.89
CA ASP A 159 12.37 29.06 15.60
C ASP A 159 13.72 28.48 16.07
N HIS A 160 13.74 27.74 17.18
CA HIS A 160 14.97 27.20 17.78
C HIS A 160 15.55 25.98 17.02
N SER A 161 14.74 25.30 16.21
CA SER A 161 15.10 24.07 15.51
C SER A 161 14.98 24.18 13.99
N ARG A 162 14.53 25.33 13.46
CA ARG A 162 14.38 25.54 12.02
C ARG A 162 15.73 25.45 11.30
N VAL A 163 15.68 25.00 10.06
CA VAL A 163 16.84 25.09 9.17
C VAL A 163 17.00 26.54 8.71
N LEU A 164 18.18 27.11 8.96
CA LEU A 164 18.57 28.46 8.55
C LEU A 164 19.28 28.37 7.20
N LEU A 165 18.74 29.05 6.19
CA LEU A 165 19.45 29.25 4.93
C LEU A 165 20.36 30.47 5.02
N THR A 166 21.44 30.48 4.25
CA THR A 166 22.34 31.63 4.17
C THR A 166 21.59 32.83 3.62
N GLN A 167 21.75 34.01 4.25
CA GLN A 167 21.12 35.24 3.75
C GLN A 167 21.69 35.59 2.37
N ILE A 168 20.83 35.92 1.41
CA ILE A 168 21.24 36.38 0.08
C ILE A 168 21.30 37.90 0.12
N ASP A 169 22.46 38.46 -0.22
CA ASP A 169 22.68 39.91 -0.23
C ASP A 169 21.66 40.64 -1.11
N GLY A 170 21.14 41.77 -0.59
CA GLY A 170 20.16 42.59 -1.29
C GLY A 170 18.70 42.11 -1.19
N TYR A 171 18.44 40.94 -0.62
CA TYR A 171 17.09 40.41 -0.39
C TYR A 171 16.84 40.22 1.11
N SER A 172 15.65 40.57 1.58
CA SER A 172 15.24 40.35 2.98
C SER A 172 14.58 38.99 3.15
N CYS A 173 14.73 38.38 4.35
CA CYS A 173 14.07 37.13 4.76
C CYS A 173 14.25 35.94 3.78
N THR A 174 15.45 35.81 3.20
CA THR A 174 15.84 34.65 2.39
C THR A 174 16.38 33.50 3.24
N ASP A 175 16.51 33.67 4.54
CA ASP A 175 17.00 32.64 5.48
C ASP A 175 15.94 31.58 5.83
N TYR A 176 14.68 31.79 5.44
CA TYR A 176 13.56 30.94 5.83
C TYR A 176 13.27 29.81 4.83
N ILE A 177 13.14 28.60 5.37
CA ILE A 177 12.50 27.45 4.75
C ILE A 177 11.69 26.69 5.80
N ASN A 178 10.55 26.11 5.43
CA ASN A 178 9.73 25.29 6.34
C ASN A 178 10.34 23.89 6.51
N ALA A 179 11.37 23.82 7.35
CA ALA A 179 12.07 22.61 7.72
C ALA A 179 12.65 22.72 9.14
N SER A 180 12.80 21.60 9.84
CA SER A 180 13.35 21.53 11.19
C SER A 180 14.37 20.40 11.32
N TYR A 181 15.45 20.62 12.06
CA TYR A 181 16.35 19.53 12.46
C TYR A 181 15.68 18.62 13.47
N ILE A 182 15.81 17.31 13.27
CA ILE A 182 15.27 16.28 14.16
C ILE A 182 16.39 15.34 14.57
N ASP A 183 16.41 15.00 15.86
CA ASP A 183 17.38 14.08 16.42
C ASP A 183 17.06 12.63 16.02
N GLY A 184 18.10 11.85 15.75
CA GLY A 184 18.03 10.40 15.76
C GLY A 184 18.07 9.86 17.19
N TYR A 185 18.28 8.55 17.33
CA TYR A 185 18.35 7.94 18.66
C TYR A 185 19.59 8.38 19.47
N LYS A 186 20.78 8.39 18.86
CA LYS A 186 22.04 8.85 19.48
C LYS A 186 22.74 9.99 18.76
N GLU A 187 22.15 10.47 17.68
CA GLU A 187 22.77 11.45 16.79
C GLU A 187 21.88 12.69 16.72
N LYS A 188 22.41 13.83 17.18
CA LYS A 188 21.70 15.11 17.10
C LYS A 188 21.61 15.58 15.66
N ASN A 189 20.48 16.17 15.29
CA ASN A 189 20.23 16.70 13.95
C ASN A 189 20.49 15.69 12.82
N LYS A 190 20.31 14.38 13.08
CA LYS A 190 20.47 13.31 12.08
C LYS A 190 19.59 13.53 10.85
N PHE A 191 18.41 14.11 11.07
CA PHE A 191 17.41 14.34 10.03
C PHE A 191 17.05 15.82 9.90
N ILE A 192 16.57 16.19 8.71
CA ILE A 192 15.79 17.40 8.48
C ILE A 192 14.37 16.97 8.10
N ALA A 193 13.38 17.31 8.92
CA ALA A 193 11.97 17.14 8.59
C ALA A 193 11.47 18.38 7.85
N ALA A 194 11.23 18.24 6.54
CA ALA A 194 10.84 19.34 5.66
C ALA A 194 9.42 19.15 5.08
N GLN A 195 8.75 20.27 4.76
CA GLN A 195 7.54 20.21 3.93
C GLN A 195 7.88 19.76 2.50
N GLY A 196 6.91 19.18 1.79
CA GLY A 196 7.02 18.93 0.36
C GLY A 196 7.12 20.26 -0.40
N PRO A 197 8.18 20.48 -1.20
CA PRO A 197 8.40 21.74 -1.90
C PRO A 197 7.18 22.17 -2.71
N MET A 198 6.88 23.47 -2.67
CA MET A 198 5.91 24.14 -3.55
C MET A 198 6.67 24.76 -4.72
N HIS A 199 5.98 25.08 -5.81
CA HIS A 199 6.57 25.70 -7.00
C HIS A 199 7.57 26.82 -6.63
N ASP A 200 7.16 27.76 -5.77
CA ASP A 200 7.95 28.93 -5.41
C ASP A 200 9.06 28.66 -4.36
N THR A 201 9.14 27.45 -3.82
CA THR A 201 10.11 27.05 -2.77
C THR A 201 11.07 25.95 -3.21
N VAL A 202 11.00 25.50 -4.47
CA VAL A 202 11.92 24.47 -5.01
C VAL A 202 13.38 24.95 -4.98
N ALA A 203 13.63 26.22 -5.30
CA ALA A 203 14.97 26.80 -5.26
C ALA A 203 15.53 26.84 -3.83
N ASP A 204 14.71 27.25 -2.85
CA ASP A 204 15.09 27.22 -1.43
C ASP A 204 15.35 25.79 -0.93
N PHE A 205 14.56 24.80 -1.39
CA PHE A 205 14.76 23.40 -1.05
C PHE A 205 16.10 22.85 -1.55
N TRP A 206 16.46 23.09 -2.82
CA TRP A 206 17.76 22.66 -3.34
C TRP A 206 18.94 23.40 -2.71
N ARG A 207 18.73 24.68 -2.39
CA ARG A 207 19.72 25.45 -1.63
C ARG A 207 19.93 24.87 -0.23
N MET A 208 18.86 24.47 0.45
CA MET A 208 18.95 23.73 1.72
C MET A 208 19.76 22.45 1.57
N VAL A 209 19.42 21.60 0.58
CA VAL A 209 20.13 20.33 0.31
C VAL A 209 21.63 20.57 0.10
N TRP A 210 21.98 21.61 -0.65
CA TRP A 210 23.37 21.99 -0.90
C TRP A 210 24.09 22.50 0.35
N GLU A 211 23.52 23.51 1.02
CA GLU A 211 24.14 24.16 2.20
C GLU A 211 24.32 23.18 3.36
N GLN A 212 23.37 22.26 3.53
CA GLN A 212 23.40 21.22 4.56
C GLN A 212 24.24 20.00 4.18
N LYS A 213 24.87 20.00 2.99
CA LYS A 213 25.67 18.87 2.48
C LYS A 213 24.89 17.54 2.50
N THR A 214 23.58 17.61 2.25
CA THR A 214 22.71 16.45 2.22
C THR A 214 23.04 15.60 1.00
N ALA A 215 23.35 14.31 1.23
CA ALA A 215 23.53 13.34 0.16
C ALA A 215 22.29 12.49 -0.10
N THR A 216 21.34 12.44 0.84
CA THR A 216 20.17 11.55 0.78
C THR A 216 18.88 12.30 1.05
N ILE A 217 17.92 12.18 0.14
CA ILE A 217 16.57 12.74 0.27
C ILE A 217 15.57 11.59 0.34
N VAL A 218 14.72 11.60 1.35
CA VAL A 218 13.64 10.64 1.57
C VAL A 218 12.30 11.31 1.31
N MET A 219 11.63 10.90 0.25
CA MET A 219 10.31 11.39 -0.17
C MET A 219 9.24 10.34 0.13
N LEU A 220 8.29 10.67 1.01
CA LEU A 220 7.28 9.73 1.52
C LEU A 220 5.87 10.06 1.00
N THR A 221 5.75 10.72 -0.15
CA THR A 221 4.47 11.11 -0.72
C THR A 221 4.53 11.09 -2.24
N ASN A 222 3.45 10.64 -2.88
CA ASN A 222 3.28 10.86 -4.31
C ASN A 222 3.06 12.36 -4.58
N LEU A 223 3.33 12.82 -5.81
CA LEU A 223 3.12 14.22 -6.19
C LEU A 223 1.66 14.64 -6.04
N LYS A 224 0.75 13.76 -6.46
CA LYS A 224 -0.70 13.94 -6.38
C LYS A 224 -1.35 12.74 -5.69
N GLU A 225 -2.29 13.02 -4.80
CA GLU A 225 -3.14 12.02 -4.15
C GLU A 225 -4.58 12.49 -4.31
N ARG A 226 -5.44 11.69 -4.95
CA ARG A 226 -6.84 12.04 -5.26
C ARG A 226 -7.06 13.39 -5.96
N LYS A 227 -6.14 13.74 -6.87
CA LYS A 227 -6.08 15.03 -7.60
C LYS A 227 -5.60 16.22 -6.77
N GLU A 228 -5.33 16.06 -5.48
CA GLU A 228 -4.70 17.11 -4.66
C GLU A 228 -3.18 17.06 -4.79
N ASP A 229 -2.58 18.23 -4.99
CA ASP A 229 -1.12 18.38 -5.02
C ASP A 229 -0.54 18.26 -3.60
N LYS A 230 0.21 17.20 -3.36
CA LYS A 230 0.91 16.94 -2.08
C LYS A 230 2.35 17.42 -2.11
N CYS A 231 3.00 17.40 -3.26
CA CYS A 231 4.36 17.86 -3.46
C CYS A 231 4.53 18.37 -4.89
N TYR A 232 5.24 19.46 -5.08
CA TYR A 232 5.67 19.86 -6.42
C TYR A 232 6.85 19.00 -6.87
N GLN A 233 6.95 18.70 -8.17
CA GLN A 233 8.08 17.98 -8.71
C GLN A 233 9.31 18.88 -8.70
N TYR A 234 10.24 18.62 -7.78
CA TYR A 234 11.46 19.41 -7.60
C TYR A 234 12.66 18.83 -8.35
N TRP A 235 12.49 17.84 -9.23
CA TRP A 235 13.59 17.22 -9.96
C TRP A 235 13.33 17.21 -11.48
N PRO A 236 14.38 17.22 -12.31
CA PRO A 236 14.25 16.99 -13.74
C PRO A 236 14.07 15.49 -14.02
N ASP A 237 13.18 15.12 -14.94
CA ASP A 237 13.05 13.73 -15.38
C ASP A 237 14.21 13.30 -16.28
N GLN A 238 14.77 14.22 -17.06
CA GLN A 238 15.93 14.02 -17.93
C GLN A 238 16.79 15.29 -18.01
N GLY A 239 18.08 15.12 -18.29
CA GLY A 239 19.01 16.23 -18.46
C GLY A 239 19.31 16.96 -17.16
N CYS A 240 19.44 18.29 -17.22
CA CYS A 240 19.71 19.12 -16.06
C CYS A 240 18.83 20.36 -16.00
N TRP A 241 18.53 20.80 -14.78
CA TRP A 241 17.77 22.02 -14.51
C TRP A 241 18.48 22.90 -13.48
N MET A 242 18.24 24.21 -13.56
CA MET A 242 18.74 25.21 -12.61
C MET A 242 17.61 25.61 -11.65
N TYR A 243 17.83 25.39 -10.36
CA TYR A 243 16.93 25.82 -9.28
C TYR A 243 17.63 26.89 -8.45
N GLY A 244 17.38 28.16 -8.76
CA GLY A 244 18.22 29.25 -8.28
C GLY A 244 19.66 29.06 -8.76
N ASN A 245 20.62 29.05 -7.82
CA ASN A 245 22.04 28.82 -8.10
C ASN A 245 22.45 27.33 -8.06
N VAL A 246 21.50 26.41 -7.88
CA VAL A 246 21.80 24.98 -7.79
C VAL A 246 21.45 24.29 -9.10
N ARG A 247 22.48 23.77 -9.78
CA ARG A 247 22.33 22.88 -10.93
C ARG A 247 22.04 21.47 -10.45
N VAL A 248 20.98 20.85 -10.96
CA VAL A 248 20.61 19.46 -10.66
C VAL A 248 20.50 18.71 -11.97
N ALA A 249 21.34 17.68 -12.16
CA ALA A 249 21.32 16.83 -13.34
C ALA A 249 20.90 15.41 -12.96
N ALA A 250 19.92 14.85 -13.68
CA ALA A 250 19.52 13.46 -13.53
C ALA A 250 20.60 12.53 -14.09
N GLU A 251 21.07 11.57 -13.28
CA GLU A 251 22.06 10.58 -13.70
C GLU A 251 21.44 9.20 -13.92
N ASP A 252 20.65 8.72 -12.96
CA ASP A 252 20.12 7.37 -12.94
C ASP A 252 18.78 7.32 -12.21
N PHE A 253 17.91 6.38 -12.58
CA PHE A 253 16.66 6.13 -11.87
C PHE A 253 16.28 4.65 -11.92
N THR A 254 15.81 4.15 -10.78
CA THR A 254 15.38 2.75 -10.62
C THR A 254 13.98 2.72 -10.01
N VAL A 255 13.02 2.19 -10.76
CA VAL A 255 11.64 2.00 -10.29
C VAL A 255 11.47 0.57 -9.76
N LEU A 256 11.01 0.48 -8.50
CA LEU A 256 10.62 -0.75 -7.82
C LEU A 256 9.16 -0.65 -7.38
N VAL A 257 8.58 -1.75 -6.91
CA VAL A 257 7.15 -1.80 -6.53
C VAL A 257 6.79 -0.85 -5.37
N ASP A 258 7.67 -0.73 -4.37
CA ASP A 258 7.40 0.05 -3.16
C ASP A 258 7.98 1.47 -3.20
N TYR A 259 9.04 1.67 -3.98
CA TYR A 259 9.77 2.93 -4.05
C TYR A 259 10.51 3.12 -5.37
N THR A 260 10.86 4.37 -5.67
CA THR A 260 11.72 4.76 -6.78
C THR A 260 12.98 5.42 -6.25
N MET A 261 14.15 5.03 -6.76
CA MET A 261 15.42 5.70 -6.48
C MET A 261 15.79 6.59 -7.67
N ARG A 262 16.30 7.79 -7.39
CA ARG A 262 16.86 8.71 -8.39
C ARG A 262 18.21 9.21 -7.91
N LYS A 263 19.20 9.24 -8.79
CA LYS A 263 20.52 9.82 -8.52
C LYS A 263 20.68 11.12 -9.30
N PHE A 264 21.17 12.13 -8.61
CA PHE A 264 21.37 13.46 -9.15
C PHE A 264 22.80 13.93 -8.95
N CYS A 265 23.40 14.48 -10.00
CA CYS A 265 24.61 15.28 -9.89
C CYS A 265 24.21 16.73 -9.58
N VAL A 266 24.55 17.20 -8.39
CA VAL A 266 24.18 18.52 -7.89
C VAL A 266 25.41 19.41 -7.81
N GLN A 267 25.30 20.65 -8.30
CA GLN A 267 26.42 21.59 -8.33
C GLN A 267 25.94 23.02 -8.08
N TYR A 268 26.54 23.70 -7.11
CA TYR A 268 26.27 25.12 -6.87
C TYR A 268 27.09 26.01 -7.81
N GLN A 269 26.41 26.95 -8.45
CA GLN A 269 26.99 28.00 -9.29
C GLN A 269 27.12 29.28 -8.47
N GLY A 270 28.31 29.51 -7.92
CA GLY A 270 28.62 30.75 -7.20
C GLY A 270 29.07 31.87 -8.13
N SER A 271 29.14 33.09 -7.60
CA SER A 271 29.74 34.25 -8.28
C SER A 271 31.19 33.99 -8.72
N ASP A 272 31.92 33.20 -7.92
CA ASP A 272 33.33 32.87 -8.14
C ASP A 272 33.52 31.63 -9.04
N GLY A 273 32.43 31.12 -9.63
CA GLY A 273 32.40 29.94 -10.49
C GLY A 273 31.72 28.72 -9.87
N PRO A 274 31.60 27.62 -10.64
CA PRO A 274 30.94 26.41 -10.20
C PRO A 274 31.77 25.66 -9.15
N ARG A 275 31.13 25.22 -8.06
CA ARG A 275 31.73 24.38 -7.02
C ARG A 275 31.89 22.94 -7.52
N ALA A 276 32.64 22.11 -6.78
CA ALA A 276 32.73 20.68 -7.10
C ALA A 276 31.35 20.01 -7.01
N PRO A 277 30.94 19.19 -8.01
CA PRO A 277 29.66 18.52 -7.97
C PRO A 277 29.60 17.47 -6.84
N CYS A 278 28.41 17.24 -6.29
CA CYS A 278 28.13 16.16 -5.35
C CYS A 278 27.01 15.26 -5.86
N LEU A 279 27.02 14.00 -5.45
CA LEU A 279 25.97 13.04 -5.75
C LEU A 279 24.89 13.12 -4.67
N VAL A 280 23.64 13.30 -5.08
CA VAL A 280 22.47 13.26 -4.21
C VAL A 280 21.54 12.14 -4.65
N THR A 281 21.18 11.26 -3.72
CA THR A 281 20.24 10.17 -3.98
C THR A 281 18.88 10.49 -3.35
N GLN A 282 17.84 10.54 -4.17
CA GLN A 282 16.46 10.61 -3.70
C GLN A 282 15.85 9.20 -3.68
N LEU A 283 15.29 8.81 -2.54
CA LEU A 283 14.48 7.61 -2.39
C LEU A 283 13.03 8.05 -2.16
N HIS A 284 12.16 7.70 -3.10
CA HIS A 284 10.74 8.07 -3.12
C HIS A 284 9.88 6.84 -2.85
N PHE A 285 9.33 6.73 -1.64
CA PHE A 285 8.38 5.68 -1.27
C PHE A 285 6.99 5.94 -1.87
N THR A 286 6.60 5.14 -2.86
CA THR A 286 5.40 5.34 -3.69
C THR A 286 4.20 4.52 -3.20
N ASN A 287 4.43 3.54 -2.32
CA ASN A 287 3.41 2.60 -1.84
C ASN A 287 2.77 2.98 -0.49
N TRP A 288 2.86 4.26 -0.08
CA TRP A 288 2.03 4.77 1.01
C TRP A 288 0.65 5.14 0.47
N PRO A 289 -0.45 4.56 0.97
CA PRO A 289 -1.78 4.86 0.47
C PRO A 289 -2.26 6.27 0.85
N ASP A 290 -3.17 6.82 0.03
CA ASP A 290 -3.82 8.11 0.29
C ASP A 290 -4.54 8.15 1.66
N PHE A 291 -5.10 7.02 2.09
CA PHE A 291 -5.71 6.87 3.41
C PHE A 291 -5.03 5.77 4.21
N GLY A 292 -4.79 6.08 5.48
CA GLY A 292 -4.19 5.15 6.44
C GLY A 292 -2.69 4.96 6.23
N VAL A 293 -2.27 3.71 6.29
CA VAL A 293 -0.87 3.28 6.33
C VAL A 293 -0.66 2.11 5.37
N PRO A 294 0.58 1.82 4.94
CA PRO A 294 0.86 0.64 4.13
C PRO A 294 0.29 -0.63 4.77
N PHE A 295 -0.26 -1.53 3.94
CA PHE A 295 -0.86 -2.77 4.41
C PHE A 295 0.15 -3.69 5.13
N SER A 296 1.43 -3.60 4.75
CA SER A 296 2.52 -4.33 5.38
C SER A 296 3.69 -3.38 5.68
N PRO A 297 4.38 -3.54 6.82
CA PRO A 297 5.56 -2.74 7.15
C PRO A 297 6.82 -3.14 6.36
N ILE A 298 6.83 -4.30 5.70
CA ILE A 298 8.03 -4.84 5.02
C ILE A 298 8.62 -3.84 4.01
N GLY A 299 7.77 -3.24 3.18
CA GLY A 299 8.21 -2.25 2.18
C GLY A 299 8.90 -1.05 2.84
N MET A 300 8.38 -0.59 3.99
CA MET A 300 8.98 0.51 4.76
C MET A 300 10.32 0.09 5.40
N LEU A 301 10.42 -1.11 5.95
CA LEU A 301 11.66 -1.63 6.54
C LEU A 301 12.76 -1.80 5.48
N LYS A 302 12.42 -2.35 4.31
CA LYS A 302 13.34 -2.46 3.16
C LYS A 302 13.79 -1.10 2.66
N PHE A 303 12.85 -0.17 2.54
CA PHE A 303 13.13 1.21 2.15
C PHE A 303 14.08 1.89 3.16
N LEU A 304 13.83 1.74 4.45
CA LEU A 304 14.67 2.27 5.52
C LEU A 304 16.08 1.68 5.52
N LYS A 305 16.20 0.35 5.36
CA LYS A 305 17.50 -0.30 5.16
C LYS A 305 18.25 0.29 3.98
N LYS A 306 17.57 0.46 2.83
CA LYS A 306 18.17 1.04 1.62
C LYS A 306 18.63 2.47 1.84
N VAL A 307 17.84 3.31 2.53
CA VAL A 307 18.24 4.68 2.91
C VAL A 307 19.53 4.67 3.73
N LYS A 308 19.64 3.78 4.73
CA LYS A 308 20.85 3.66 5.57
C LYS A 308 22.06 3.19 4.75
N THR A 309 21.88 2.24 3.83
CA THR A 309 22.97 1.72 2.98
C THR A 309 23.51 2.75 1.99
N VAL A 310 22.64 3.57 1.39
CA VAL A 310 23.06 4.56 0.37
C VAL A 310 23.53 5.88 0.96
N ASN A 311 23.21 6.17 2.22
CA ASN A 311 23.64 7.42 2.87
C ASN A 311 25.13 7.34 3.26
N PRO A 312 26.01 8.19 2.70
CA PRO A 312 27.42 8.20 3.04
C PRO A 312 27.66 8.64 4.48
N SER A 313 28.68 8.07 5.15
CA SER A 313 29.02 8.40 6.53
C SER A 313 29.50 9.85 6.73
N TYR A 314 29.96 10.52 5.67
CA TYR A 314 30.41 11.92 5.69
C TYR A 314 29.30 12.92 5.31
N ALA A 315 28.10 12.44 4.96
CA ALA A 315 27.01 13.30 4.53
C ALA A 315 26.46 14.11 5.71
N GLY A 316 25.87 15.28 5.40
CA GLY A 316 25.06 16.00 6.37
C GLY A 316 23.70 15.33 6.63
N PRO A 317 22.77 16.02 7.30
CA PRO A 317 21.48 15.46 7.69
C PRO A 317 20.69 14.88 6.52
N ILE A 318 20.01 13.75 6.75
CA ILE A 318 19.09 13.15 5.77
C ILE A 318 17.83 14.02 5.70
N VAL A 319 17.50 14.54 4.53
CA VAL A 319 16.26 15.32 4.34
C VAL A 319 15.10 14.36 4.16
N VAL A 320 14.13 14.38 5.07
CA VAL A 320 12.93 13.55 5.04
C VAL A 320 11.70 14.44 4.87
N HIS A 321 10.91 14.23 3.83
CA HIS A 321 9.71 15.01 3.57
C HIS A 321 8.53 14.17 3.10
N CYS A 322 7.33 14.70 3.31
CA CYS A 322 6.10 14.22 2.70
C CYS A 322 5.37 15.42 2.09
N SER A 323 4.10 15.66 2.45
CA SER A 323 3.40 16.91 2.13
C SER A 323 3.66 18.01 3.17
N ALA A 324 3.22 17.81 4.41
CA ALA A 324 3.43 18.78 5.50
C ALA A 324 4.78 18.61 6.24
N GLY A 325 5.45 17.48 6.05
CA GLY A 325 6.71 17.17 6.74
C GLY A 325 6.56 16.78 8.22
N VAL A 326 5.41 16.20 8.60
CA VAL A 326 5.13 15.83 10.01
C VAL A 326 4.57 14.40 10.19
N GLY A 327 3.60 13.98 9.37
CA GLY A 327 2.95 12.66 9.51
C GLY A 327 3.86 11.50 9.12
N ARG A 328 3.88 11.14 7.82
CA ARG A 328 4.72 10.06 7.28
C ARG A 328 6.21 10.27 7.57
N THR A 329 6.67 11.52 7.52
CA THR A 329 8.02 11.95 7.92
C THR A 329 8.36 11.53 9.35
N GLY A 330 7.48 11.84 10.31
CA GLY A 330 7.67 11.44 11.71
C GLY A 330 7.67 9.93 11.86
N THR A 331 6.75 9.22 11.18
CA THR A 331 6.72 7.75 11.20
C THR A 331 8.04 7.12 10.76
N PHE A 332 8.61 7.59 9.64
CA PHE A 332 9.90 7.10 9.14
C PHE A 332 11.04 7.32 10.16
N ILE A 333 11.16 8.54 10.69
CA ILE A 333 12.21 8.91 11.65
C ILE A 333 12.11 8.06 12.92
N VAL A 334 10.90 7.85 13.44
CA VAL A 334 10.69 7.08 14.66
C VAL A 334 11.03 5.60 14.44
N ILE A 335 10.65 5.01 13.30
CA ILE A 335 11.02 3.61 12.99
C ILE A 335 12.54 3.46 12.96
N ASP A 336 13.27 4.37 12.30
CA ASP A 336 14.74 4.32 12.25
C ASP A 336 15.36 4.37 13.65
N ALA A 337 14.96 5.37 14.44
CA ALA A 337 15.51 5.57 15.77
C ALA A 337 15.16 4.42 16.73
N MET A 338 13.96 3.86 16.63
CA MET A 338 13.51 2.75 17.47
C MET A 338 14.17 1.43 17.11
N ILE A 339 14.52 1.20 15.84
CA ILE A 339 15.37 0.07 15.45
C ILE A 339 16.77 0.23 16.05
N ASP A 340 17.36 1.44 16.01
CA ASP A 340 18.66 1.70 16.65
C ASP A 340 18.58 1.46 18.18
N MET A 341 17.50 1.89 18.84
CA MET A 341 17.27 1.66 20.27
C MET A 341 17.09 0.18 20.61
N MET A 342 16.38 -0.58 19.76
CA MET A 342 16.21 -2.02 19.89
C MET A 342 17.56 -2.73 19.93
N HIS A 343 18.46 -2.39 19.02
CA HIS A 343 19.80 -2.98 18.97
C HIS A 343 20.66 -2.63 20.19
N VAL A 344 20.62 -1.37 20.63
CA VAL A 344 21.49 -0.87 21.71
C VAL A 344 21.00 -1.26 23.10
N GLU A 345 19.72 -1.09 23.39
CA GLU A 345 19.17 -1.18 24.75
C GLU A 345 18.26 -2.38 24.98
N GLN A 346 17.93 -3.16 23.95
CA GLN A 346 17.00 -4.29 24.04
C GLN A 346 15.63 -3.88 24.62
N ARG A 347 15.16 -2.68 24.28
CA ARG A 347 13.85 -2.12 24.63
C ARG A 347 13.41 -1.05 23.62
N LEU A 348 12.15 -0.64 23.68
CA LEU A 348 11.55 0.37 22.81
C LEU A 348 10.86 1.47 23.63
N ASP A 349 11.01 2.74 23.23
CA ASP A 349 10.30 3.86 23.85
C ASP A 349 9.70 4.79 22.77
N VAL A 350 8.68 4.29 22.08
CA VAL A 350 8.01 5.04 21.00
C VAL A 350 7.37 6.31 21.56
N PHE A 351 6.65 6.20 22.68
CA PHE A 351 5.98 7.34 23.31
C PHE A 351 6.96 8.44 23.72
N GLY A 352 8.02 8.09 24.45
CA GLY A 352 9.05 9.04 24.89
C GLY A 352 9.85 9.62 23.74
N PHE A 353 10.17 8.82 22.71
CA PHE A 353 10.85 9.32 21.51
C PHE A 353 9.98 10.31 20.72
N VAL A 354 8.72 9.98 20.47
CA VAL A 354 7.77 10.87 19.76
C VAL A 354 7.55 12.17 20.55
N THR A 355 7.42 12.06 21.88
CA THR A 355 7.31 13.23 22.77
C THR A 355 8.50 14.18 22.60
N ARG A 356 9.72 13.65 22.61
CA ARG A 356 10.95 14.45 22.47
C ARG A 356 11.07 15.11 21.10
N ILE A 357 10.88 14.37 20.00
CA ILE A 357 11.00 14.98 18.66
C ILE A 357 9.90 16.00 18.37
N ARG A 358 8.73 15.90 19.04
CA ARG A 358 7.66 16.91 18.96
C ARG A 358 8.03 18.26 19.58
N GLU A 359 9.07 18.31 20.40
CA GLU A 359 9.69 19.56 20.89
C GLU A 359 10.51 20.23 19.78
N GLN A 360 11.07 19.46 18.84
CA GLN A 360 11.83 19.96 17.70
C GLN A 360 10.94 20.33 16.50
N ARG A 361 9.84 19.61 16.26
CA ARG A 361 8.84 19.98 15.24
C ARG A 361 7.45 19.51 15.62
N SER A 362 6.49 20.43 15.57
CA SER A 362 5.11 20.16 15.95
C SER A 362 4.49 18.99 15.15
N GLN A 363 3.59 18.25 15.79
CA GLN A 363 2.72 17.22 15.18
C GLN A 363 3.45 16.07 14.44
N LEU A 364 4.74 15.83 14.71
CA LEU A 364 5.42 14.63 14.21
C LEU A 364 4.66 13.37 14.64
N VAL A 365 4.43 12.47 13.67
CA VAL A 365 3.45 11.38 13.73
C VAL A 365 2.05 11.95 13.97
N GLN A 366 1.29 12.11 12.90
CA GLN A 366 0.10 12.97 12.90
C GLN A 366 -1.21 12.21 13.20
N THR A 367 -1.24 10.89 13.03
CA THR A 367 -2.45 10.07 13.24
C THR A 367 -2.19 8.86 14.13
N ASP A 368 -3.24 8.36 14.78
CA ASP A 368 -3.21 7.11 15.56
C ASP A 368 -2.87 5.90 14.69
N MET A 369 -3.34 5.85 13.43
CA MET A 369 -2.95 4.81 12.48
C MET A 369 -1.45 4.82 12.18
N GLN A 370 -0.84 5.99 12.00
CA GLN A 370 0.62 6.13 11.83
C GLN A 370 1.37 5.66 13.08
N TYR A 371 0.85 5.98 14.26
CA TYR A 371 1.42 5.57 15.54
C TYR A 371 1.38 4.05 15.71
N SER A 372 0.24 3.41 15.45
CA SER A 372 0.09 1.95 15.46
C SER A 372 0.99 1.26 14.42
N PHE A 373 1.16 1.87 13.24
CA PHE A 373 2.05 1.35 12.20
C PHE A 373 3.53 1.33 12.60
N ILE A 374 3.99 2.29 13.41
CA ILE A 374 5.35 2.25 13.98
C ILE A 374 5.54 0.96 14.77
N TYR A 375 4.62 0.65 15.68
CA TYR A 375 4.68 -0.57 16.46
C TYR A 375 4.58 -1.84 15.60
N GLN A 376 3.75 -1.83 14.55
CA GLN A 376 3.69 -2.93 13.57
C GLN A 376 5.04 -3.16 12.89
N ALA A 377 5.71 -2.09 12.45
CA ALA A 377 7.02 -2.19 11.82
C ALA A 377 8.11 -2.67 12.78
N LEU A 378 8.08 -2.22 14.03
CA LEU A 378 9.04 -2.65 15.04
C LEU A 378 8.82 -4.11 15.46
N LEU A 379 7.57 -4.55 15.59
CA LEU A 379 7.27 -5.96 15.85
C LEU A 379 7.69 -6.86 14.68
N GLU A 380 7.41 -6.44 13.45
CA GLU A 380 7.86 -7.14 12.24
C GLU A 380 9.40 -7.30 12.24
N TYR A 381 10.11 -6.21 12.51
CA TYR A 381 11.57 -6.23 12.57
C TYR A 381 12.08 -7.14 13.70
N TYR A 382 11.44 -7.11 14.87
CA TYR A 382 11.80 -7.96 16.01
C TYR A 382 11.59 -9.46 15.73
N LEU A 383 10.45 -9.84 15.14
CA LEU A 383 10.09 -11.25 14.92
C LEU A 383 10.92 -11.91 13.81
N TYR A 384 11.23 -11.16 12.76
CA TYR A 384 11.81 -11.72 11.54
C TYR A 384 13.23 -11.23 11.26
N GLY A 385 13.62 -10.06 11.76
CA GLY A 385 14.94 -9.48 11.52
C GLY A 385 15.18 -9.11 10.06
N ASP A 386 16.46 -8.99 9.72
CA ASP A 386 16.93 -8.79 8.35
C ASP A 386 17.24 -10.15 7.71
N THR A 387 16.35 -10.61 6.82
CA THR A 387 16.46 -11.90 6.11
C THR A 387 16.99 -11.74 4.68
N GLU A 388 17.40 -10.53 4.32
CA GLU A 388 17.96 -10.25 3.01
C GLU A 388 19.44 -10.65 2.95
N LEU A 389 19.82 -11.30 1.85
CA LEU A 389 21.16 -11.84 1.63
C LEU A 389 21.76 -11.24 0.37
N ASP A 390 23.06 -10.98 0.44
CA ASP A 390 23.89 -10.82 -0.75
C ASP A 390 24.07 -12.18 -1.44
N VAL A 391 24.11 -12.18 -2.77
CA VAL A 391 24.34 -13.40 -3.57
C VAL A 391 25.62 -14.12 -3.12
N SER A 392 26.68 -13.39 -2.79
CA SER A 392 27.94 -13.96 -2.28
C SER A 392 27.79 -14.71 -0.94
N SER A 393 26.76 -14.38 -0.16
CA SER A 393 26.48 -14.99 1.15
C SER A 393 25.51 -16.17 1.08
N LEU A 394 24.94 -16.46 -0.09
CA LEU A 394 23.92 -17.48 -0.28
C LEU A 394 24.41 -18.87 0.12
N GLU A 395 25.56 -19.31 -0.39
CA GLU A 395 26.09 -20.65 -0.15
C GLU A 395 26.29 -20.90 1.36
N GLY A 396 26.91 -19.95 2.06
CA GLY A 396 27.12 -20.03 3.51
C GLY A 396 25.81 -20.00 4.31
N HIS A 397 24.79 -19.31 3.80
CA HIS A 397 23.46 -19.32 4.40
C HIS A 397 22.76 -20.69 4.21
N LEU A 398 22.82 -21.29 3.02
CA LEU A 398 22.27 -22.63 2.77
C LEU A 398 22.93 -23.70 3.65
N GLN A 399 24.25 -23.64 3.80
CA GLN A 399 24.96 -24.55 4.71
C GLN A 399 24.47 -24.41 6.15
N LYS A 400 24.13 -23.19 6.61
CA LYS A 400 23.53 -22.97 7.94
C LYS A 400 22.11 -23.52 8.02
N LEU A 401 21.29 -23.33 6.99
CA LEU A 401 19.91 -23.83 6.95
C LEU A 401 19.82 -25.36 6.93
N HIS A 402 20.77 -26.03 6.27
CA HIS A 402 20.82 -27.49 6.14
C HIS A 402 21.71 -28.20 7.16
N ASN A 403 22.45 -27.48 8.00
CA ASN A 403 23.35 -28.09 8.98
C ASN A 403 22.56 -28.83 10.08
N THR A 404 22.85 -30.13 10.23
CA THR A 404 22.17 -31.07 11.15
C THR A 404 23.04 -31.46 12.36
N ARG A 405 23.89 -30.58 12.88
CA ARG A 405 24.97 -30.98 13.81
C ARG A 405 24.47 -31.41 15.20
N ALA A 406 23.27 -31.04 15.61
CA ALA A 406 22.57 -31.66 16.74
C ALA A 406 21.32 -32.46 16.27
N PRO A 407 20.95 -33.58 16.90
CA PRO A 407 19.76 -34.38 16.54
C PRO A 407 18.41 -33.64 16.60
N LEU A 408 18.41 -32.40 17.10
CA LEU A 408 17.27 -31.48 17.08
C LEU A 408 17.30 -30.52 15.87
N GLU A 409 18.38 -30.45 15.09
CA GLU A 409 18.69 -29.41 14.08
C GLU A 409 18.40 -29.82 12.62
N ARG A 410 17.19 -30.29 12.30
CA ARG A 410 16.57 -29.85 11.02
C ARG A 410 16.02 -28.41 11.12
N LEU A 411 16.35 -27.74 12.23
CA LEU A 411 15.80 -26.49 12.73
C LEU A 411 15.87 -25.33 11.75
N GLY A 412 16.98 -25.04 11.06
CA GLY A 412 17.13 -23.74 10.36
C GLY A 412 16.03 -23.45 9.34
N LEU A 413 15.95 -24.29 8.29
CA LEU A 413 14.94 -24.15 7.25
C LEU A 413 13.51 -24.38 7.77
N GLU A 414 13.32 -25.39 8.62
CA GLU A 414 12.01 -25.69 9.20
C GLU A 414 11.52 -24.57 10.12
N GLU A 415 12.41 -23.90 10.85
CA GLU A 415 12.13 -22.77 11.75
C GLU A 415 11.77 -21.52 10.96
N GLU A 416 12.52 -21.19 9.90
CA GLU A 416 12.13 -20.13 8.97
C GLU A 416 10.74 -20.42 8.39
N PHE A 417 10.53 -21.64 7.90
CA PHE A 417 9.24 -22.01 7.33
C PHE A 417 8.12 -22.02 8.37
N ARG A 418 8.40 -22.42 9.62
CA ARG A 418 7.46 -22.37 10.74
C ARG A 418 7.00 -20.95 11.01
N LYS A 419 7.91 -19.97 10.99
CA LYS A 419 7.56 -18.54 11.08
C LYS A 419 6.60 -18.12 9.95
N LEU A 420 6.79 -18.61 8.72
CA LEU A 420 5.87 -18.37 7.61
C LEU A 420 4.50 -19.04 7.81
N THR A 421 4.44 -20.21 8.46
CA THR A 421 3.16 -20.87 8.79
C THR A 421 2.37 -20.16 9.88
N ASN A 422 3.04 -19.36 10.72
CA ASN A 422 2.39 -18.54 11.75
C ASN A 422 1.80 -17.24 11.19
N VAL A 423 2.03 -16.91 9.91
CA VAL A 423 1.41 -15.76 9.26
C VAL A 423 -0.11 -15.94 9.28
N ARG A 424 -0.80 -15.02 9.98
CA ARG A 424 -2.25 -15.09 10.19
C ARG A 424 -3.01 -15.03 8.86
N ILE A 425 -3.89 -15.99 8.64
CA ILE A 425 -4.88 -15.95 7.54
C ILE A 425 -6.04 -15.03 7.96
N MET A 426 -6.25 -13.95 7.19
CA MET A 426 -7.32 -12.97 7.44
C MET A 426 -8.69 -13.48 6.98
N LYS A 427 -9.28 -14.42 7.73
CA LYS A 427 -10.57 -15.03 7.39
C LYS A 427 -11.69 -13.99 7.21
N GLU A 428 -11.62 -12.88 7.94
CA GLU A 428 -12.53 -11.75 7.84
C GLU A 428 -12.54 -11.08 6.46
N ASN A 429 -11.47 -11.25 5.67
CA ASN A 429 -11.29 -10.73 4.31
C ASN A 429 -11.50 -11.81 3.25
N MET A 430 -12.18 -12.92 3.55
CA MET A 430 -12.44 -14.00 2.59
C MET A 430 -13.95 -14.18 2.37
N ARG A 431 -14.72 -13.09 2.40
CA ARG A 431 -16.20 -13.14 2.45
C ARG A 431 -16.79 -13.51 1.10
N THR A 432 -16.34 -12.89 0.01
CA THR A 432 -16.93 -13.10 -1.32
C THR A 432 -16.76 -14.55 -1.79
N GLY A 433 -15.57 -15.14 -1.56
CA GLY A 433 -15.32 -16.54 -1.92
C GLY A 433 -16.11 -17.56 -1.08
N ASN A 434 -16.52 -17.18 0.13
CA ASN A 434 -17.32 -18.00 1.03
C ASN A 434 -18.84 -17.84 0.86
N LEU A 435 -19.31 -16.97 -0.06
CA LEU A 435 -20.73 -16.88 -0.36
C LEU A 435 -21.25 -18.22 -0.90
N PRO A 436 -22.45 -18.70 -0.49
CA PRO A 436 -22.98 -19.99 -0.92
C PRO A 436 -22.98 -20.19 -2.45
N ALA A 437 -23.26 -19.13 -3.22
CA ALA A 437 -23.24 -19.17 -4.69
C ALA A 437 -21.84 -19.42 -5.28
N ASN A 438 -20.79 -19.01 -4.56
CA ASN A 438 -19.39 -19.06 -5.00
C ASN A 438 -18.62 -20.27 -4.47
N MET A 439 -19.07 -20.91 -3.39
CA MET A 439 -18.37 -22.06 -2.78
C MET A 439 -18.07 -23.17 -3.79
N LYS A 440 -19.02 -23.46 -4.69
CA LYS A 440 -18.84 -24.47 -5.76
C LYS A 440 -17.79 -24.10 -6.81
N LYS A 441 -17.39 -22.82 -6.89
CA LYS A 441 -16.34 -22.35 -7.81
C LYS A 441 -14.94 -22.50 -7.23
N ASN A 442 -14.81 -22.98 -5.99
CA ASN A 442 -13.54 -23.15 -5.29
C ASN A 442 -13.13 -24.62 -5.26
N ARG A 443 -11.92 -24.93 -5.72
CA ARG A 443 -11.35 -26.28 -5.62
C ARG A 443 -11.01 -26.65 -4.16
N VAL A 444 -10.52 -25.68 -3.38
CA VAL A 444 -10.15 -25.86 -1.97
C VAL A 444 -10.69 -24.67 -1.17
N LEU A 445 -11.55 -24.93 -0.17
CA LEU A 445 -12.24 -23.88 0.60
C LEU A 445 -11.30 -23.02 1.48
N GLN A 446 -10.15 -23.58 1.87
CA GLN A 446 -9.13 -22.84 2.63
C GLN A 446 -8.24 -21.97 1.74
N ILE A 447 -8.30 -22.14 0.41
CA ILE A 447 -7.47 -21.44 -0.57
C ILE A 447 -8.39 -20.66 -1.51
N ILE A 448 -8.91 -19.55 -0.99
CA ILE A 448 -9.74 -18.59 -1.72
C ILE A 448 -9.09 -17.20 -1.63
N PRO A 449 -9.35 -16.30 -2.59
CA PRO A 449 -8.72 -14.98 -2.60
C PRO A 449 -9.19 -14.13 -1.42
N TYR A 450 -8.33 -13.20 -0.98
CA TYR A 450 -8.79 -12.12 -0.11
C TYR A 450 -9.61 -11.10 -0.91
N ASP A 451 -10.60 -10.48 -0.28
CA ASP A 451 -11.55 -9.58 -0.92
C ASP A 451 -10.87 -8.32 -1.44
N PHE A 452 -9.77 -7.86 -0.81
CA PHE A 452 -9.07 -6.62 -1.19
C PHE A 452 -8.21 -6.73 -2.45
N ASN A 453 -7.83 -7.94 -2.88
CA ASN A 453 -7.03 -8.17 -4.08
C ASN A 453 -7.59 -9.30 -4.96
N ARG A 454 -8.85 -9.71 -4.76
CA ARG A 454 -9.50 -10.66 -5.66
C ARG A 454 -9.60 -10.09 -7.06
N VAL A 455 -9.50 -10.97 -8.06
CA VAL A 455 -9.82 -10.59 -9.43
C VAL A 455 -11.34 -10.47 -9.57
N ILE A 456 -11.82 -9.33 -10.04
CA ILE A 456 -13.25 -9.03 -10.18
C ILE A 456 -13.64 -9.16 -11.65
N LEU A 457 -14.63 -9.99 -11.96
CA LEU A 457 -15.17 -10.10 -13.31
C LEU A 457 -16.35 -9.15 -13.51
N SER A 458 -16.58 -8.73 -14.75
CA SER A 458 -17.76 -7.95 -15.10
C SER A 458 -19.03 -8.78 -14.88
N MET A 459 -20.03 -8.23 -14.19
CA MET A 459 -21.30 -8.94 -13.95
C MET A 459 -22.02 -9.23 -15.27
N LYS A 460 -22.47 -10.48 -15.44
CA LYS A 460 -23.32 -10.86 -16.57
C LYS A 460 -24.71 -10.25 -16.41
N ARG A 461 -25.29 -9.78 -17.51
CA ARG A 461 -26.63 -9.16 -17.49
C ARG A 461 -27.67 -10.14 -16.95
N GLY A 462 -28.42 -9.72 -15.93
CA GLY A 462 -29.49 -10.51 -15.33
C GLY A 462 -29.04 -11.66 -14.44
N GLN A 463 -27.74 -11.78 -14.12
CA GLN A 463 -27.22 -12.83 -13.25
C GLN A 463 -26.38 -12.25 -12.10
N GLU A 464 -26.85 -12.46 -10.87
CA GLU A 464 -26.12 -12.08 -9.66
C GLU A 464 -24.95 -13.06 -9.38
N PHE A 465 -23.94 -12.60 -8.63
CA PHE A 465 -22.78 -13.40 -8.21
C PHE A 465 -21.92 -13.96 -9.36
N THR A 466 -21.96 -13.30 -10.52
CA THR A 466 -21.14 -13.65 -11.69
C THR A 466 -19.82 -12.87 -11.77
N ASP A 467 -19.50 -12.07 -10.75
CA ASP A 467 -18.26 -11.28 -10.66
C ASP A 467 -17.09 -12.03 -9.99
N TYR A 468 -17.34 -13.27 -9.52
CA TYR A 468 -16.37 -14.05 -8.76
C TYR A 468 -15.67 -15.12 -9.59
N ILE A 469 -14.34 -15.15 -9.43
CA ILE A 469 -13.43 -16.23 -9.79
C ILE A 469 -12.40 -16.41 -8.65
N ASN A 470 -11.96 -17.65 -8.39
CA ASN A 470 -10.91 -17.90 -7.40
C ASN A 470 -9.54 -17.51 -7.96
N ALA A 471 -9.23 -16.22 -7.91
CA ALA A 471 -7.97 -15.65 -8.36
C ALA A 471 -7.61 -14.39 -7.55
N SER A 472 -6.32 -14.19 -7.33
CA SER A 472 -5.77 -13.05 -6.57
C SER A 472 -4.75 -12.30 -7.41
N PHE A 473 -4.80 -10.97 -7.40
CA PHE A 473 -3.70 -10.15 -7.88
C PHE A 473 -2.52 -10.20 -6.93
N ILE A 474 -1.34 -10.42 -7.50
CA ILE A 474 -0.07 -10.52 -6.80
C ILE A 474 0.92 -9.55 -7.44
N ASP A 475 1.64 -8.83 -6.59
CA ASP A 475 2.64 -7.86 -7.02
C ASP A 475 3.89 -8.57 -7.56
N GLY A 476 4.46 -8.00 -8.63
CA GLY A 476 5.78 -8.36 -9.13
C GLY A 476 6.89 -7.54 -8.47
N TYR A 477 8.12 -7.74 -8.91
CA TYR A 477 9.28 -6.99 -8.39
C TYR A 477 9.22 -5.48 -8.72
N ARG A 478 8.81 -5.13 -9.95
CA ARG A 478 8.75 -3.74 -10.44
C ARG A 478 7.34 -3.19 -10.63
N GLN A 479 6.34 -4.05 -10.68
CA GLN A 479 4.98 -3.68 -11.09
C GLN A 479 3.95 -4.31 -10.15
N LYS A 480 2.96 -3.51 -9.74
CA LYS A 480 1.79 -4.00 -9.01
C LYS A 480 0.89 -4.85 -9.89
N ASP A 481 0.18 -5.79 -9.30
CA ASP A 481 -0.78 -6.66 -10.00
C ASP A 481 -0.16 -7.39 -11.23
N TYR A 482 1.15 -7.68 -11.18
CA TYR A 482 1.90 -8.26 -12.29
C TYR A 482 1.55 -9.74 -12.53
N PHE A 483 1.08 -10.44 -11.50
CA PHE A 483 0.59 -11.81 -11.61
C PHE A 483 -0.86 -11.92 -11.18
N ILE A 484 -1.56 -12.89 -11.78
CA ILE A 484 -2.82 -13.43 -11.28
C ILE A 484 -2.57 -14.86 -10.81
N ALA A 485 -2.56 -15.07 -9.49
CA ALA A 485 -2.48 -16.40 -8.90
C ALA A 485 -3.89 -17.01 -8.83
N THR A 486 -4.14 -18.09 -9.56
CA THR A 486 -5.47 -18.73 -9.64
C THR A 486 -5.40 -20.24 -9.53
N GLN A 487 -6.52 -20.87 -9.20
CA GLN A 487 -6.66 -22.33 -9.20
C GLN A 487 -6.73 -22.88 -10.64
N GLY A 488 -6.41 -24.15 -10.82
CA GLY A 488 -6.68 -24.86 -12.07
C GLY A 488 -8.18 -24.90 -12.34
N PRO A 489 -8.66 -24.45 -13.51
CA PRO A 489 -10.08 -24.37 -13.81
C PRO A 489 -10.84 -25.65 -13.49
N LEU A 490 -12.06 -25.49 -13.00
CA LEU A 490 -13.07 -26.54 -12.91
C LEU A 490 -13.85 -26.56 -14.22
N SER A 491 -14.53 -27.67 -14.53
CA SER A 491 -15.34 -27.79 -15.75
C SER A 491 -16.36 -26.66 -15.89
N HIS A 492 -17.02 -26.28 -14.79
CA HIS A 492 -18.00 -25.18 -14.75
C HIS A 492 -17.41 -23.78 -14.47
N THR A 493 -16.09 -23.62 -14.49
CA THR A 493 -15.43 -22.30 -14.35
C THR A 493 -14.49 -21.96 -15.50
N VAL A 494 -14.46 -22.78 -16.57
CA VAL A 494 -13.62 -22.52 -17.76
C VAL A 494 -13.99 -21.20 -18.43
N GLU A 495 -15.28 -20.91 -18.53
CA GLU A 495 -15.77 -19.65 -19.09
C GLU A 495 -15.34 -18.45 -18.23
N ASP A 496 -15.51 -18.54 -16.90
CA ASP A 496 -15.06 -17.50 -15.95
C ASP A 496 -13.55 -17.25 -16.11
N PHE A 497 -12.76 -18.31 -16.34
CA PHE A 497 -11.32 -18.23 -16.57
C PHE A 497 -10.98 -17.48 -17.87
N TRP A 498 -11.59 -17.82 -19.01
CA TRP A 498 -11.32 -17.11 -20.27
C TRP A 498 -11.84 -15.68 -20.28
N ARG A 499 -12.96 -15.43 -19.58
CA ARG A 499 -13.43 -14.08 -19.31
C ARG A 499 -12.42 -13.27 -18.51
N MET A 500 -11.80 -13.86 -17.48
CA MET A 500 -10.70 -13.23 -16.74
C MET A 500 -9.51 -12.90 -17.67
N VAL A 501 -9.05 -13.88 -18.47
CA VAL A 501 -7.95 -13.70 -19.43
C VAL A 501 -8.23 -12.52 -20.37
N TRP A 502 -9.47 -12.44 -20.88
CA TRP A 502 -9.89 -11.37 -21.78
C TRP A 502 -10.04 -10.01 -21.08
N GLU A 503 -10.78 -9.92 -19.98
CA GLU A 503 -11.04 -8.63 -19.32
C GLU A 503 -9.75 -7.95 -18.86
N TYR A 504 -8.79 -8.74 -18.36
CA TYR A 504 -7.50 -8.25 -17.86
C TYR A 504 -6.37 -8.25 -18.89
N ARG A 505 -6.67 -8.58 -20.16
CA ARG A 505 -5.71 -8.56 -21.28
C ARG A 505 -4.46 -9.41 -20.99
N CYS A 506 -4.64 -10.58 -20.38
CA CYS A 506 -3.54 -11.48 -20.09
C CYS A 506 -3.05 -12.15 -21.38
N HIS A 507 -1.73 -12.11 -21.61
CA HIS A 507 -1.10 -12.68 -22.81
C HIS A 507 -0.25 -13.92 -22.49
N SER A 508 -0.05 -14.23 -21.20
CA SER A 508 0.77 -15.33 -20.72
C SER A 508 0.01 -16.13 -19.67
N ILE A 509 -0.10 -17.44 -19.88
CA ILE A 509 -0.67 -18.38 -18.91
C ILE A 509 0.40 -19.42 -18.57
N VAL A 510 0.67 -19.63 -17.28
CA VAL A 510 1.62 -20.60 -16.78
C VAL A 510 0.85 -21.69 -16.02
N MET A 511 0.91 -22.92 -16.53
CA MET A 511 0.29 -24.11 -15.96
C MET A 511 1.37 -24.99 -15.33
N LEU A 512 1.27 -25.23 -14.02
CA LEU A 512 2.28 -25.92 -13.21
C LEU A 512 1.79 -27.28 -12.70
N THR A 513 0.87 -27.93 -13.39
CA THR A 513 0.27 -29.21 -12.99
C THR A 513 -0.22 -29.93 -14.23
N GLU A 514 -0.20 -31.26 -14.20
CA GLU A 514 -0.89 -32.04 -15.22
C GLU A 514 -2.42 -31.98 -15.02
N LEU A 515 -3.19 -32.45 -16.00
CA LEU A 515 -4.65 -32.56 -15.84
C LEU A 515 -5.03 -33.52 -14.70
N LYS A 516 -4.28 -34.63 -14.61
CA LYS A 516 -4.41 -35.66 -13.57
C LYS A 516 -3.03 -36.00 -13.02
N GLU A 517 -2.96 -36.15 -11.69
CA GLU A 517 -1.76 -36.64 -11.01
C GLU A 517 -2.21 -37.65 -9.95
N ARG A 518 -1.60 -38.84 -9.92
CA ARG A 518 -2.03 -39.97 -9.07
C ARG A 518 -3.54 -40.26 -9.14
N GLU A 519 -4.08 -40.33 -10.35
CA GLU A 519 -5.52 -40.55 -10.63
C GLU A 519 -6.48 -39.48 -10.07
N GLN A 520 -5.97 -38.35 -9.59
CA GLN A 520 -6.80 -37.24 -9.11
C GLN A 520 -6.81 -36.09 -10.11
N ASP A 521 -8.01 -35.59 -10.44
CA ASP A 521 -8.19 -34.41 -11.28
C ASP A 521 -7.60 -33.16 -10.62
N LYS A 522 -6.52 -32.63 -11.19
CA LYS A 522 -5.84 -31.43 -10.73
C LYS A 522 -6.27 -30.18 -11.46
N CYS A 523 -6.60 -30.30 -12.76
CA CYS A 523 -7.05 -29.22 -13.61
C CYS A 523 -8.00 -29.77 -14.68
N PHE A 524 -9.08 -29.04 -14.99
CA PHE A 524 -9.87 -29.34 -16.18
C PHE A 524 -9.15 -28.78 -17.43
N GLN A 525 -9.25 -29.48 -18.55
CA GLN A 525 -8.67 -29.01 -19.81
C GLN A 525 -9.49 -27.82 -20.33
N TYR A 526 -8.91 -26.62 -20.25
CA TYR A 526 -9.56 -25.37 -20.65
C TYR A 526 -9.12 -24.85 -22.02
N TRP A 527 -8.34 -25.64 -22.76
CA TRP A 527 -7.88 -25.32 -24.11
C TRP A 527 -8.31 -26.43 -25.09
N PRO A 528 -8.48 -26.13 -26.39
CA PRO A 528 -8.75 -27.15 -27.41
C PRO A 528 -7.61 -28.17 -27.48
N ALA A 529 -7.94 -29.47 -27.54
CA ALA A 529 -6.95 -30.51 -27.84
C ALA A 529 -6.42 -30.38 -29.28
N GLU A 530 -7.31 -30.08 -30.22
CA GLU A 530 -7.01 -29.84 -31.63
C GLU A 530 -7.97 -28.78 -32.19
N GLY A 531 -7.51 -28.01 -33.19
CA GLY A 531 -8.34 -27.06 -33.91
C GLY A 531 -8.89 -25.94 -33.04
N THR A 532 -10.21 -25.83 -32.96
CA THR A 532 -10.91 -24.75 -32.24
C THR A 532 -11.85 -25.28 -31.18
N ALA A 533 -11.95 -24.60 -30.04
CA ALA A 533 -12.97 -24.85 -29.03
C ALA A 533 -13.66 -23.53 -28.65
N THR A 534 -14.98 -23.59 -28.49
CA THR A 534 -15.78 -22.44 -28.04
C THR A 534 -16.25 -22.69 -26.60
N PHE A 535 -15.93 -21.73 -25.74
CA PHE A 535 -16.37 -21.65 -24.35
C PHE A 535 -17.28 -20.44 -24.22
N GLU A 536 -18.58 -20.63 -24.48
CA GLU A 536 -19.61 -19.58 -24.55
C GLU A 536 -19.22 -18.44 -25.53
N ASP A 537 -18.89 -17.26 -25.02
CA ASP A 537 -18.55 -16.07 -25.81
C ASP A 537 -17.13 -16.10 -26.42
N TYR A 538 -16.29 -17.05 -26.00
CA TYR A 538 -14.87 -17.11 -26.31
C TYR A 538 -14.55 -18.28 -27.23
N THR A 539 -14.00 -18.01 -28.41
CA THR A 539 -13.50 -19.04 -29.31
C THR A 539 -11.98 -19.05 -29.30
N LEU A 540 -11.40 -20.21 -29.02
CA LEU A 540 -9.97 -20.45 -29.01
C LEU A 540 -9.58 -21.23 -30.24
N GLU A 541 -8.49 -20.85 -30.88
CA GLU A 541 -7.87 -21.64 -31.93
C GLU A 541 -6.46 -22.04 -31.46
N LEU A 542 -6.14 -23.33 -31.55
CA LEU A 542 -4.79 -23.82 -31.29
C LEU A 542 -3.93 -23.57 -32.53
N LYS A 543 -3.19 -22.46 -32.52
CA LYS A 543 -2.00 -22.28 -33.35
C LYS A 543 -0.79 -22.38 -32.43
N GLY A 544 0.43 -22.50 -32.96
CA GLY A 544 1.67 -22.52 -32.16
C GLY A 544 1.78 -21.38 -31.12
N ASP A 545 0.93 -20.35 -31.24
CA ASP A 545 0.49 -19.41 -30.21
C ASP A 545 -1.06 -19.32 -30.25
N PHE A 546 -1.79 -19.23 -29.12
CA PHE A 546 -3.26 -19.34 -29.09
C PHE A 546 -3.97 -17.99 -29.35
N PRO A 547 -4.58 -17.72 -30.51
CA PRO A 547 -5.49 -16.59 -30.64
C PRO A 547 -6.82 -16.85 -29.93
N LEU A 548 -7.21 -15.89 -29.10
CA LEU A 548 -8.49 -15.77 -28.40
C LEU A 548 -9.38 -14.81 -29.19
N HIS A 549 -10.53 -15.29 -29.66
CA HIS A 549 -11.53 -14.52 -30.40
C HIS A 549 -12.78 -14.28 -29.55
N LYS A 550 -13.30 -13.05 -29.60
CA LYS A 550 -14.66 -12.73 -29.11
C LYS A 550 -15.63 -12.73 -30.29
N GLN A 551 -16.90 -13.07 -30.08
CA GLN A 551 -17.97 -12.99 -31.10
C GLN A 551 -18.09 -11.59 -31.77
N GLU A 552 -17.46 -10.55 -31.22
CA GLU A 552 -17.22 -9.25 -31.87
C GLU A 552 -15.75 -9.14 -32.34
N LYS A 553 -15.48 -9.28 -33.67
CA LYS A 553 -14.29 -8.93 -34.52
C LYS A 553 -12.87 -8.72 -33.94
N GLN A 554 -12.59 -8.96 -32.65
CA GLN A 554 -11.31 -8.74 -31.99
C GLN A 554 -10.67 -10.09 -31.65
N SER A 555 -9.38 -10.22 -31.95
CA SER A 555 -8.55 -11.37 -31.59
C SER A 555 -7.36 -10.92 -30.73
N ARG A 556 -6.88 -11.80 -29.84
CA ARG A 556 -5.69 -11.58 -29.01
C ARG A 556 -4.85 -12.84 -28.91
N HIS A 557 -3.53 -12.72 -29.00
CA HIS A 557 -2.65 -13.87 -28.88
C HIS A 557 -2.31 -14.12 -27.41
N VAL A 558 -2.52 -15.34 -26.94
CA VAL A 558 -2.22 -15.80 -25.58
C VAL A 558 -1.27 -16.98 -25.69
N ARG A 559 -0.14 -16.93 -24.98
CA ARG A 559 0.82 -18.03 -24.92
C ARG A 559 0.59 -18.85 -23.65
N HIS A 560 0.42 -20.15 -23.82
CA HIS A 560 0.26 -21.11 -22.72
C HIS A 560 1.56 -21.86 -22.51
N PHE A 561 2.12 -21.74 -21.31
CA PHE A 561 3.34 -22.39 -20.87
C PHE A 561 2.96 -23.52 -19.92
N HIS A 562 3.01 -24.77 -20.39
CA HIS A 562 2.75 -25.94 -19.58
C HIS A 562 4.07 -26.55 -19.07
N PHE A 563 4.28 -26.49 -17.75
CA PHE A 563 5.49 -27.00 -17.12
C PHE A 563 5.33 -28.46 -16.69
N HIS A 564 5.95 -29.37 -17.44
CA HIS A 564 5.96 -30.81 -17.16
C HIS A 564 7.07 -31.26 -16.19
N GLY A 565 7.97 -30.36 -15.79
CA GLY A 565 9.13 -30.70 -14.96
C GLY A 565 8.83 -30.89 -13.47
N TRP A 566 7.57 -30.72 -13.04
CA TRP A 566 7.19 -30.89 -11.64
C TRP A 566 6.73 -32.33 -11.36
N PRO A 567 7.40 -33.08 -10.46
CA PRO A 567 7.00 -34.47 -10.18
C PRO A 567 5.66 -34.57 -9.43
N GLU A 568 5.00 -35.73 -9.56
CA GLU A 568 3.79 -36.02 -8.79
C GLU A 568 4.02 -36.05 -7.27
N ILE A 569 5.26 -36.33 -6.84
CA ILE A 569 5.67 -36.37 -5.43
C ILE A 569 6.87 -35.43 -5.24
N GLY A 570 6.76 -34.50 -4.30
CA GLY A 570 7.85 -33.60 -3.93
C GLY A 570 8.06 -32.43 -4.89
N ILE A 571 9.32 -32.18 -5.21
CA ILE A 571 9.82 -31.01 -5.94
C ILE A 571 10.78 -31.46 -7.05
N PRO A 572 10.98 -30.64 -8.10
CA PRO A 572 11.99 -30.94 -9.12
C PRO A 572 13.38 -31.18 -8.50
N ALA A 573 14.14 -32.10 -9.11
CA ALA A 573 15.49 -32.41 -8.68
C ALA A 573 16.45 -31.23 -8.91
N GLU A 574 16.31 -30.56 -10.06
CA GLU A 574 17.13 -29.43 -10.51
C GLU A 574 16.27 -28.20 -10.79
N GLY A 575 16.82 -27.00 -10.61
CA GLY A 575 16.15 -25.72 -10.83
C GLY A 575 16.16 -25.24 -12.28
N LYS A 576 17.00 -25.81 -13.14
CA LYS A 576 17.20 -25.37 -14.54
C LYS A 576 15.89 -25.23 -15.33
N GLY A 577 15.03 -26.24 -15.29
CA GLY A 577 13.74 -26.20 -16.00
C GLY A 577 12.83 -25.06 -15.52
N MET A 578 12.88 -24.73 -14.22
CA MET A 578 12.12 -23.62 -13.65
C MET A 578 12.70 -22.26 -14.09
N ILE A 579 14.03 -22.14 -14.15
CA ILE A 579 14.72 -20.94 -14.67
C ILE A 579 14.34 -20.71 -16.14
N ASP A 580 14.35 -21.76 -16.96
CA ASP A 580 14.08 -21.68 -18.40
C ASP A 580 12.65 -21.23 -18.70
N ILE A 581 11.65 -21.75 -17.97
CA ILE A 581 10.26 -21.33 -18.14
C ILE A 581 10.05 -19.89 -17.66
N ILE A 582 10.65 -19.49 -16.52
CA ILE A 582 10.59 -18.10 -16.04
C ILE A 582 11.19 -17.16 -17.09
N ALA A 583 12.35 -17.49 -17.65
CA ALA A 583 12.99 -16.71 -18.70
C ALA A 583 12.12 -16.63 -19.97
N SER A 584 11.45 -17.72 -20.35
CA SER A 584 10.54 -17.76 -21.51
C SER A 584 9.30 -16.89 -21.32
N VAL A 585 8.72 -16.91 -20.12
CA VAL A 585 7.59 -16.05 -19.74
C VAL A 585 8.02 -14.58 -19.73
N GLN A 586 9.18 -14.26 -19.16
CA GLN A 586 9.73 -12.90 -19.16
C GLN A 586 9.94 -12.37 -20.59
N ARG A 587 10.48 -13.18 -21.51
CA ARG A 587 10.61 -12.81 -22.93
C ARG A 587 9.26 -12.52 -23.60
N GLN A 588 8.24 -13.34 -23.32
CA GLN A 588 6.89 -13.11 -23.83
C GLN A 588 6.33 -11.78 -23.32
N GLN A 589 6.49 -11.49 -22.03
CA GLN A 589 5.97 -10.28 -21.40
C GLN A 589 6.56 -8.99 -21.97
N GLN A 590 7.86 -9.01 -22.28
CA GLN A 590 8.55 -7.91 -22.96
C GLN A 590 7.96 -7.63 -24.35
N GLN A 591 7.46 -8.66 -25.04
CA GLN A 591 6.85 -8.53 -26.37
C GLN A 591 5.36 -8.17 -26.30
N SER A 592 4.67 -8.51 -25.20
CA SER A 592 3.22 -8.38 -25.06
C SER A 592 2.77 -7.23 -24.16
N GLY A 593 3.65 -6.28 -23.83
CA GLY A 593 3.28 -5.05 -23.10
C GLY A 593 3.09 -5.21 -21.59
N ASN A 594 3.68 -6.24 -20.96
CA ASN A 594 3.71 -6.42 -19.50
C ASN A 594 2.32 -6.42 -18.79
N HIS A 595 1.30 -6.98 -19.44
CA HIS A 595 0.00 -7.26 -18.82
C HIS A 595 0.09 -8.40 -17.78
N PRO A 596 -0.88 -8.57 -16.86
CA PRO A 596 -0.78 -9.57 -15.81
C PRO A 596 -0.56 -11.00 -16.33
N ILE A 597 0.39 -11.73 -15.74
CA ILE A 597 0.69 -13.13 -16.04
C ILE A 597 -0.22 -14.03 -15.20
N ILE A 598 -0.99 -14.90 -15.84
CA ILE A 598 -1.80 -15.89 -15.11
C ILE A 598 -0.90 -17.06 -14.73
N VAL A 599 -0.88 -17.41 -13.45
CA VAL A 599 -0.13 -18.56 -12.94
C VAL A 599 -1.07 -19.45 -12.15
N HIS A 600 -1.18 -20.71 -12.54
CA HIS A 600 -2.02 -21.68 -11.86
C HIS A 600 -1.35 -23.05 -11.70
N CYS A 601 -1.76 -23.75 -10.65
CA CYS A 601 -1.51 -25.17 -10.47
C CYS A 601 -2.88 -25.84 -10.23
N SER A 602 -3.01 -26.72 -9.24
CA SER A 602 -4.33 -27.24 -8.85
C SER A 602 -5.10 -26.24 -7.98
N ALA A 603 -4.63 -25.94 -6.76
CA ALA A 603 -5.30 -24.99 -5.86
C ALA A 603 -4.86 -23.52 -6.06
N GLY A 604 -3.79 -23.30 -6.84
CA GLY A 604 -3.25 -21.96 -7.08
C GLY A 604 -2.47 -21.37 -5.90
N ALA A 605 -1.79 -22.20 -5.10
CA ALA A 605 -1.06 -21.75 -3.91
C ALA A 605 0.37 -22.31 -3.83
N GLY A 606 0.56 -23.63 -3.75
CA GLY A 606 1.89 -24.25 -3.62
C GLY A 606 2.83 -23.95 -4.79
N ARG A 607 2.71 -24.71 -5.88
CA ARG A 607 3.54 -24.54 -7.10
C ARG A 607 3.43 -23.13 -7.70
N THR A 608 2.21 -22.58 -7.73
CA THR A 608 1.95 -21.19 -8.13
C THR A 608 2.75 -20.18 -7.30
N GLY A 609 2.77 -20.33 -5.98
CA GLY A 609 3.54 -19.48 -5.09
C GLY A 609 5.04 -19.64 -5.29
N THR A 610 5.52 -20.86 -5.53
CA THR A 610 6.94 -21.10 -5.83
C THR A 610 7.36 -20.42 -7.13
N PHE A 611 6.58 -20.55 -8.22
CA PHE A 611 6.88 -19.89 -9.48
C PHE A 611 6.90 -18.36 -9.33
N ILE A 612 5.90 -17.78 -8.66
CA ILE A 612 5.82 -16.32 -8.46
C ILE A 612 6.96 -15.83 -7.55
N ALA A 613 7.27 -16.56 -6.47
CA ALA A 613 8.39 -16.25 -5.59
C ALA A 613 9.70 -16.22 -6.38
N LEU A 614 9.97 -17.28 -7.15
CA LEU A 614 11.18 -17.39 -7.97
C LEU A 614 11.24 -16.31 -9.05
N SER A 615 10.14 -16.01 -9.73
CA SER A 615 10.13 -14.94 -10.73
C SER A 615 10.54 -13.60 -10.11
N ASN A 616 10.00 -13.26 -8.93
CA ASN A 616 10.36 -12.05 -8.20
C ASN A 616 11.80 -12.06 -7.67
N ILE A 617 12.25 -13.17 -7.07
CA ILE A 617 13.60 -13.28 -6.50
C ILE A 617 14.66 -13.24 -7.61
N LEU A 618 14.48 -13.98 -8.71
CA LEU A 618 15.44 -14.01 -9.80
C LEU A 618 15.53 -12.66 -10.52
N GLU A 619 14.41 -11.93 -10.67
CA GLU A 619 14.46 -10.56 -11.20
C GLU A 619 15.23 -9.62 -10.27
N ARG A 620 15.02 -9.75 -8.96
CA ARG A 620 15.73 -8.97 -7.95
C ARG A 620 17.23 -9.28 -7.92
N VAL A 621 17.60 -10.56 -7.94
CA VAL A 621 19.00 -11.00 -8.01
C VAL A 621 19.68 -10.40 -9.23
N LYS A 622 19.07 -10.49 -10.42
CA LYS A 622 19.61 -9.86 -11.65
C LYS A 622 19.78 -8.35 -11.51
N ALA A 623 18.85 -7.67 -10.83
CA ALA A 623 18.83 -6.21 -10.74
C ALA A 623 19.74 -5.63 -9.65
N GLU A 624 19.87 -6.30 -8.50
CA GLU A 624 20.50 -5.75 -7.29
C GLU A 624 21.65 -6.60 -6.74
N GLY A 625 21.83 -7.86 -7.16
CA GLY A 625 22.75 -8.78 -6.50
C GLY A 625 22.28 -9.22 -5.11
N LEU A 626 21.00 -8.99 -4.79
CA LEU A 626 20.39 -9.29 -3.49
C LEU A 626 19.21 -10.26 -3.64
N LEU A 627 18.99 -11.09 -2.64
CA LEU A 627 17.83 -11.98 -2.54
C LEU A 627 17.22 -11.95 -1.13
N ASP A 628 15.94 -12.30 -1.02
CA ASP A 628 15.24 -12.38 0.26
C ASP A 628 14.05 -13.34 0.09
N VAL A 629 14.32 -14.64 0.24
CA VAL A 629 13.32 -15.69 0.03
C VAL A 629 12.22 -15.59 1.07
N PHE A 630 12.60 -15.39 2.33
CA PHE A 630 11.67 -15.31 3.45
C PHE A 630 10.61 -14.21 3.26
N GLN A 631 11.03 -12.94 3.06
CA GLN A 631 10.06 -11.85 2.93
C GLN A 631 9.28 -11.92 1.63
N THR A 632 9.86 -12.49 0.56
CA THR A 632 9.13 -12.72 -0.68
C THR A 632 7.96 -13.67 -0.43
N VAL A 633 8.21 -14.82 0.20
CA VAL A 633 7.17 -15.81 0.50
C VAL A 633 6.16 -15.27 1.51
N LYS A 634 6.60 -14.54 2.54
CA LYS A 634 5.72 -13.88 3.51
C LYS A 634 4.78 -12.90 2.82
N SER A 635 5.30 -12.05 1.94
CA SER A 635 4.51 -11.09 1.15
C SER A 635 3.47 -11.80 0.28
N LEU A 636 3.81 -12.93 -0.34
CA LEU A 636 2.86 -13.73 -1.10
C LEU A 636 1.75 -14.29 -0.21
N ARG A 637 2.08 -14.80 0.99
CA ARG A 637 1.08 -15.33 1.94
C ARG A 637 0.13 -14.26 2.46
N MET A 638 0.58 -13.02 2.58
CA MET A 638 -0.27 -11.88 2.92
C MET A 638 -1.25 -11.50 1.81
N LYS A 639 -0.97 -11.87 0.55
CA LYS A 639 -1.83 -11.59 -0.62
C LYS A 639 -2.71 -12.77 -1.01
N ARG A 640 -2.28 -14.01 -0.76
CA ARG A 640 -3.07 -15.22 -1.00
C ARG A 640 -2.70 -16.31 0.02
N PRO A 641 -3.67 -16.98 0.65
CA PRO A 641 -3.39 -18.03 1.62
C PRO A 641 -2.51 -19.15 1.06
N HIS A 642 -1.61 -19.68 1.89
CA HIS A 642 -0.82 -20.90 1.62
C HIS A 642 0.15 -20.84 0.42
N MET A 643 0.51 -19.65 -0.06
CA MET A 643 1.55 -19.50 -1.08
C MET A 643 2.87 -20.12 -0.61
N VAL A 644 3.48 -20.96 -1.47
CA VAL A 644 4.60 -21.87 -1.13
C VAL A 644 4.19 -22.75 0.07
N GLN A 645 3.52 -23.85 -0.22
CA GLN A 645 2.70 -24.58 0.76
C GLN A 645 3.49 -25.51 1.66
N THR A 646 4.64 -26.02 1.20
CA THR A 646 5.45 -27.00 1.95
C THR A 646 6.89 -26.55 2.14
N VAL A 647 7.58 -27.13 3.11
CA VAL A 647 8.99 -26.81 3.40
C VAL A 647 9.89 -27.20 2.23
N GLU A 648 9.57 -28.28 1.51
CA GLU A 648 10.30 -28.71 0.31
C GLU A 648 10.15 -27.67 -0.81
N GLN A 649 8.98 -27.05 -0.96
CA GLN A 649 8.79 -25.96 -1.92
C GLN A 649 9.56 -24.70 -1.53
N TYR A 650 9.70 -24.43 -0.24
CA TYR A 650 10.51 -23.32 0.28
C TYR A 650 12.00 -23.56 0.07
N ASP A 651 12.48 -24.78 0.36
CA ASP A 651 13.85 -25.22 0.04
C ASP A 651 14.13 -25.11 -1.46
N PHE A 652 13.18 -25.53 -2.29
CA PHE A 652 13.32 -25.43 -3.74
C PHE A 652 13.52 -24.01 -4.21
N CYS A 653 12.91 -23.01 -3.56
CA CYS A 653 13.15 -21.61 -3.89
C CYS A 653 14.63 -21.26 -3.73
N TYR A 654 15.24 -21.65 -2.61
CA TYR A 654 16.66 -21.45 -2.35
C TYR A 654 17.55 -22.18 -3.37
N ARG A 655 17.27 -23.46 -3.64
CA ARG A 655 18.05 -24.27 -4.59
C ARG A 655 18.04 -23.69 -6.00
N VAL A 656 16.88 -23.25 -6.49
CA VAL A 656 16.80 -22.62 -7.82
C VAL A 656 17.59 -21.31 -7.89
N VAL A 657 17.62 -20.53 -6.81
CA VAL A 657 18.42 -19.30 -6.77
C VAL A 657 19.92 -19.63 -6.79
N GLN A 658 20.34 -20.66 -6.06
CA GLN A 658 21.72 -21.15 -6.12
C GLN A 658 22.08 -21.62 -7.53
N ASP A 659 21.27 -22.49 -8.14
CA ASP A 659 21.46 -22.95 -9.53
C ASP A 659 21.56 -21.77 -10.50
N PHE A 660 20.73 -20.74 -10.32
CA PHE A 660 20.75 -19.55 -11.15
C PHE A 660 22.06 -18.76 -10.99
N VAL A 661 22.53 -18.56 -9.76
CA VAL A 661 23.81 -17.90 -9.49
C VAL A 661 24.98 -18.69 -10.08
N ASP A 662 24.96 -20.01 -9.96
CA ASP A 662 26.02 -20.88 -10.48
C ASP A 662 26.08 -20.85 -12.02
N ILE A 663 24.92 -20.93 -12.68
CA ILE A 663 24.79 -20.86 -14.14
C ILE A 663 25.24 -19.49 -14.68
N PHE A 664 24.97 -18.41 -13.96
CA PHE A 664 25.25 -17.04 -14.38
C PHE A 664 26.35 -16.36 -13.55
N SER A 665 27.31 -17.13 -13.03
CA SER A 665 28.35 -16.66 -12.09
C SER A 665 29.22 -15.50 -12.61
N ASP A 666 29.28 -15.29 -13.93
CA ASP A 666 29.99 -14.17 -14.54
C ASP A 666 29.22 -12.84 -14.60
N TYR A 667 27.96 -12.81 -14.13
CA TYR A 667 27.14 -11.60 -14.14
C TYR A 667 27.76 -10.52 -13.26
N ALA A 668 27.91 -9.30 -13.79
CA ALA A 668 28.65 -8.22 -13.13
C ALA A 668 28.08 -7.83 -11.75
N ASN A 669 26.76 -7.98 -11.55
CA ASN A 669 26.11 -7.70 -10.26
C ASN A 669 26.35 -8.79 -9.19
N PHE A 670 27.00 -9.91 -9.53
CA PHE A 670 27.36 -10.97 -8.58
C PHE A 670 28.82 -10.90 -8.13
N LYS A 671 29.60 -9.94 -8.65
CA LYS A 671 31.04 -9.76 -8.40
C LYS A 671 31.33 -8.60 -7.47
#